data_AF-A0A814C5P5-F1
#
_entry.id   AF-A0A814C5P5-F1
#
_cell.length_a   1.000
_cell.length_b   1.000
_cell.length_c   1.000
_cell.angle_alpha   90.00
_cell.angle_beta   90.00
_cell.angle_gamma   90.00
#
_symmetry.space_group_name_H-M   'P 1'
#
loop_
_entity.id
_entity.type
_entity.pdbx_description
1 polymer ?
#
loop_
_entity_poly.entity_id
_entity_poly.type
_entity_poly.pdbx_seq_one_letter_code
_entity_poly.pdbx_strand_id
1 'polypeptide(L)'
;MVIYALNTKADEHETIVSNLKQTFEQEKLALANNASSKIDDLLHRVEKLSSIKNTQNSIYENKIQMLETDKQNHANELLRIQQSSIEHEHEIAEDFRLKIAHLKQNINQIKQSYDERLSNLNKENKKTIEKLHEEHQLEIDNLKSELKRLFDIENEAQTKFYIQTIEDLKREHNDLLTRQKHQQMTQDELGQEYFKEKHQLEKQIKLFQDQIEQINIKSQLELSEQKNQLDIKINEYKQLYDEFEQYKLNFNANSSDMTELNQQLIKQRNEYEELKKKLDKTNREMNTVKERFNRQANELEDKLKLLKDKDSLNHQLEDDLTNSRKELELTKQRLRQIEEDQHAQLSQSESTTNYLERRIHELDKTIHQLTIEKQQVMLKYDRELTDLRETYENQVTLCKKEMQNELDRLNEHYQQLSNDEQIRARTTLELKQQELRQEFEIEKANLLAQWKNEINLNKTEQNEINQQLNQLKGNYTKQIDELKKQLENNKNEYSNIQKQFNDTQSLNSEYKKQIEKLHLDLEQQLKTKEQIQIEFDHLKKQYHDLEIGSTNELKDKIEKLTSEINEKWSKKIKSDYEKIRKELTQQKDEERLKAIEELQRQKQNDLTLARNQINELEQQLQQIQSQLLNQQQKSKEESLLALQNANEDKRRTINEFQMRIQDLTTQIQRLEGKTQEDLLQQKLQLEKEHINQINELKGRHMEDIRGQQLAYNTHLETIRADHERTLALEIEKHNVQHQSNIEQLRKDISRTYSTELEEKERAHSKELAAVRLQLDRALELTKIKEREADLRIEDLTSDLNIKQSRIDNCLRDLNELQEQIEQLRYDIDMRSKELQRVRNEAQKEIKNREEKLRNENEEKIRDLLRTHENEEKKLLDEFAKAHELLKLHISELQSKLDEADERYRNRESRSEDLELITTLQQTISSYQEQLKKIHDEKKYLKMELVNRETNFNKVFTNAPSSNVGVINPLAYNTKFVPRNSDVSGTTRKSQSPRPSKLEPLVTNGEIPHDLALNPNKPLLPKRFIK
;
A
#
# COMPACT_ATOMS: atom_id res chain seq x y z
N MET A 1 -15.48 157.85 87.37
CA MET A 1 -14.56 157.29 86.33
C MET A 1 -14.35 155.81 86.61
N VAL A 2 -13.61 155.10 85.74
CA VAL A 2 -13.27 153.66 85.83
C VAL A 2 -14.42 152.68 85.55
N ILE A 3 -15.47 152.60 86.38
CA ILE A 3 -16.45 151.47 86.31
C ILE A 3 -17.15 151.35 84.94
N TYR A 4 -17.73 152.44 84.43
CA TYR A 4 -18.51 152.41 83.17
C TYR A 4 -17.67 152.06 81.91
N ALA A 5 -16.34 152.22 81.97
CA ALA A 5 -15.43 151.93 80.86
C ALA A 5 -14.81 150.51 80.93
N LEU A 6 -15.07 149.76 82.00
CA LEU A 6 -14.70 148.36 82.12
C LEU A 6 -15.87 147.45 81.69
N ASN A 7 -17.10 147.78 82.08
CA ASN A 7 -18.28 146.99 81.67
C ASN A 7 -18.47 146.98 80.15
N THR A 8 -18.42 148.13 79.46
CA THR A 8 -18.60 148.15 77.99
C THR A 8 -17.57 147.29 77.25
N LYS A 9 -16.32 147.24 77.73
CA LYS A 9 -15.31 146.32 77.17
C LYS A 9 -15.52 144.86 77.56
N ALA A 10 -16.07 144.58 78.74
CA ALA A 10 -16.48 143.22 79.10
C ALA A 10 -17.63 142.75 78.19
N ASP A 11 -18.66 143.58 77.98
CA ASP A 11 -19.82 143.28 77.14
C ASP A 11 -19.42 143.14 75.65
N GLU A 12 -18.52 143.99 75.14
CA GLU A 12 -17.93 143.86 73.80
C GLU A 12 -17.11 142.56 73.65
N HIS A 13 -16.33 142.18 74.67
CA HIS A 13 -15.57 140.92 74.63
C HIS A 13 -16.47 139.69 74.79
N GLU A 14 -17.52 139.72 75.62
CA GLU A 14 -18.49 138.63 75.72
C GLU A 14 -19.30 138.48 74.43
N THR A 15 -19.74 139.56 73.79
CA THR A 15 -20.46 139.48 72.50
C THR A 15 -19.56 139.00 71.36
N ILE A 16 -18.29 139.40 71.31
CA ILE A 16 -17.31 138.84 70.35
C ILE A 16 -17.04 137.35 70.62
N VAL A 17 -16.87 136.93 71.88
CA VAL A 17 -16.66 135.52 72.25
C VAL A 17 -17.93 134.69 72.02
N SER A 18 -19.12 135.25 72.23
CA SER A 18 -20.39 134.60 71.94
C SER A 18 -20.58 134.40 70.43
N ASN A 19 -20.31 135.43 69.62
CA ASN A 19 -20.35 135.31 68.16
C ASN A 19 -19.32 134.29 67.64
N LEU A 20 -18.08 134.31 68.16
CA LEU A 20 -17.05 133.32 67.80
C LEU A 20 -17.44 131.89 68.19
N LYS A 21 -18.06 131.68 69.36
CA LYS A 21 -18.64 130.39 69.74
C LYS A 21 -19.77 129.98 68.80
N GLN A 22 -20.64 130.90 68.43
CA GLN A 22 -21.78 130.63 67.54
C GLN A 22 -21.31 130.28 66.12
N THR A 23 -20.32 130.99 65.57
CA THR A 23 -19.74 130.63 64.27
C THR A 23 -18.98 129.31 64.33
N PHE A 24 -18.25 129.03 65.42
CA PHE A 24 -17.52 127.77 65.57
C PHE A 24 -18.45 126.55 65.77
N GLU A 25 -19.57 126.69 66.51
CA GLU A 25 -20.61 125.66 66.56
C GLU A 25 -21.32 125.50 65.21
N GLN A 26 -21.55 126.59 64.45
CA GLN A 26 -22.12 126.52 63.10
C GLN A 26 -21.16 125.84 62.09
N GLU A 27 -19.87 126.15 62.10
CA GLU A 27 -18.86 125.46 61.29
C GLU A 27 -18.76 123.98 61.68
N LYS A 28 -18.71 123.67 62.98
CA LYS A 28 -18.72 122.30 63.51
C LYS A 28 -19.95 121.51 63.09
N LEU A 29 -21.14 122.12 63.10
CA LEU A 29 -22.37 121.52 62.57
C LEU A 29 -22.33 121.34 61.04
N ALA A 30 -21.85 122.33 60.29
CA ALA A 30 -21.72 122.24 58.84
C ALA A 30 -20.72 121.15 58.43
N LEU A 31 -19.60 121.02 59.15
CA LEU A 31 -18.55 120.04 58.91
C LEU A 31 -19.01 118.63 59.35
N ALA A 32 -19.77 118.51 60.44
CA ALA A 32 -20.45 117.28 60.82
C ALA A 32 -21.48 116.84 59.76
N ASN A 33 -22.33 117.75 59.27
CA ASN A 33 -23.32 117.45 58.23
C ASN A 33 -22.66 117.06 56.89
N ASN A 34 -21.56 117.72 56.51
CA ASN A 34 -20.77 117.36 55.33
C ASN A 34 -20.13 115.98 55.49
N ALA A 35 -19.56 115.69 56.66
CA ALA A 35 -19.03 114.37 56.99
C ALA A 35 -20.11 113.28 56.96
N SER A 36 -21.29 113.52 57.53
CA SER A 36 -22.42 112.58 57.50
C SER A 36 -22.90 112.32 56.07
N SER A 37 -23.19 113.35 55.29
CA SER A 37 -23.59 113.22 53.87
C SER A 37 -22.56 112.43 53.04
N LYS A 38 -21.27 112.64 53.32
CA LYS A 38 -20.17 111.92 52.66
C LYS A 38 -19.98 110.48 53.16
N ILE A 39 -20.41 110.17 54.38
CA ILE A 39 -20.52 108.80 54.90
C ILE A 39 -21.71 108.10 54.24
N ASP A 40 -22.86 108.76 54.09
CA ASP A 40 -24.06 108.21 53.46
C ASP A 40 -23.81 107.88 51.97
N ASP A 41 -23.15 108.78 51.23
CA ASP A 41 -22.67 108.53 49.85
C ASP A 41 -21.76 107.29 49.76
N LEU A 42 -20.86 107.10 50.73
CA LEU A 42 -19.97 105.95 50.78
C LEU A 42 -20.72 104.66 51.15
N LEU A 43 -21.65 104.71 52.10
CA LEU A 43 -22.51 103.59 52.48
C LEU A 43 -23.36 103.12 51.30
N HIS A 44 -24.06 104.04 50.64
CA HIS A 44 -24.90 103.70 49.48
C HIS A 44 -24.07 103.15 48.30
N ARG A 45 -22.82 103.64 48.13
CA ARG A 45 -21.88 103.08 47.16
C ARG A 45 -21.39 101.68 47.55
N VAL A 46 -21.20 101.39 48.84
CA VAL A 46 -20.88 100.05 49.36
C VAL A 46 -22.06 99.09 49.18
N GLU A 47 -23.29 99.51 49.47
CA GLU A 47 -24.50 98.73 49.17
C GLU A 47 -24.62 98.38 47.69
N LYS A 48 -24.38 99.36 46.80
CA LYS A 48 -24.43 99.15 45.35
C LYS A 48 -23.34 98.20 44.84
N LEU A 49 -22.15 98.22 45.45
CA LEU A 49 -21.11 97.23 45.16
C LEU A 49 -21.46 95.85 45.74
N SER A 50 -22.10 95.79 46.90
CA SER A 50 -22.57 94.54 47.53
C SER A 50 -23.67 93.87 46.70
N SER A 51 -24.66 94.62 46.22
CA SER A 51 -25.73 94.09 45.38
C SER A 51 -25.22 93.59 44.02
N ILE A 52 -24.30 94.32 43.37
CA ILE A 52 -23.61 93.85 42.16
C ILE A 52 -22.81 92.56 42.42
N LYS A 53 -22.09 92.48 43.55
CA LYS A 53 -21.35 91.27 43.92
C LYS A 53 -22.28 90.07 44.15
N ASN A 54 -23.43 90.29 44.79
CA ASN A 54 -24.41 89.24 45.06
C ASN A 54 -25.10 88.73 43.79
N THR A 55 -25.46 89.61 42.84
CA THR A 55 -25.99 89.16 41.55
C THR A 55 -24.93 88.45 40.70
N GLN A 56 -23.69 88.91 40.74
CA GLN A 56 -22.58 88.24 40.05
C GLN A 56 -22.27 86.86 40.64
N ASN A 57 -22.29 86.70 41.97
CA ASN A 57 -22.19 85.40 42.63
C ASN A 57 -23.31 84.45 42.20
N SER A 58 -24.57 84.90 42.22
CA SER A 58 -25.72 84.08 41.81
C SER A 58 -25.62 83.62 40.35
N ILE A 59 -25.10 84.46 39.44
CA ILE A 59 -24.83 84.06 38.05
C ILE A 59 -23.77 82.96 37.97
N TYR A 60 -22.72 83.00 38.81
CA TYR A 60 -21.72 81.94 38.86
C TYR A 60 -22.27 80.65 39.49
N GLU A 61 -23.05 80.73 40.57
CA GLU A 61 -23.70 79.57 41.22
C GLU A 61 -24.63 78.84 40.25
N ASN A 62 -25.51 79.57 39.56
CA ASN A 62 -26.39 79.03 38.51
C ASN A 62 -25.58 78.37 37.38
N LYS A 63 -24.43 78.94 36.99
CA LYS A 63 -23.59 78.38 35.92
C LYS A 63 -22.79 77.16 36.37
N ILE A 64 -22.41 77.07 37.64
CA ILE A 64 -21.83 75.85 38.23
C ILE A 64 -22.88 74.74 38.23
N GLN A 65 -24.10 75.01 38.71
CA GLN A 65 -25.18 74.02 38.71
C GLN A 65 -25.50 73.47 37.31
N MET A 66 -25.58 74.33 36.29
CA MET A 66 -25.78 73.87 34.90
C MET A 66 -24.66 72.93 34.45
N LEU A 67 -23.39 73.29 34.70
CA LEU A 67 -22.24 72.46 34.32
C LEU A 67 -22.19 71.13 35.09
N GLU A 68 -22.66 71.10 36.34
CA GLU A 68 -22.80 69.87 37.12
C GLU A 68 -23.94 68.99 36.59
N THR A 69 -25.10 69.57 36.22
CA THR A 69 -26.18 68.81 35.56
C THR A 69 -25.77 68.29 34.18
N ASP A 70 -25.06 69.07 33.36
CA ASP A 70 -24.56 68.65 32.06
C ASP A 70 -23.56 67.50 32.21
N LYS A 71 -22.64 67.59 33.17
CA LYS A 71 -21.69 66.52 33.52
C LYS A 71 -22.41 65.25 33.97
N GLN A 72 -23.44 65.38 34.81
CA GLN A 72 -24.26 64.25 35.27
C GLN A 72 -24.99 63.57 34.10
N ASN A 73 -25.56 64.36 33.18
CA ASN A 73 -26.23 63.87 31.98
C ASN A 73 -25.26 63.13 31.04
N HIS A 74 -24.07 63.69 30.77
CA HIS A 74 -23.04 63.02 29.97
C HIS A 74 -22.52 61.72 30.61
N ALA A 75 -22.42 61.67 31.94
CA ALA A 75 -22.04 60.44 32.66
C ALA A 75 -23.13 59.36 32.53
N ASN A 76 -24.40 59.73 32.66
CA ASN A 76 -25.53 58.82 32.46
C ASN A 76 -25.61 58.29 31.02
N GLU A 77 -25.40 59.15 30.02
CA GLU A 77 -25.43 58.77 28.60
C GLU A 77 -24.28 57.80 28.26
N LEU A 78 -23.07 58.06 28.77
CA LEU A 78 -21.93 57.14 28.67
C LEU A 78 -22.23 55.76 29.30
N LEU A 79 -22.84 55.74 30.48
CA LEU A 79 -23.16 54.52 31.21
C LEU A 79 -24.24 53.71 30.47
N ARG A 80 -25.20 54.40 29.83
CA ARG A 80 -26.22 53.79 28.97
C ARG A 80 -25.65 53.20 27.67
N ILE A 81 -24.74 53.92 27.01
CA ILE A 81 -24.01 53.42 25.84
C ILE A 81 -23.19 52.19 26.21
N GLN A 82 -22.49 52.23 27.35
CA GLN A 82 -21.74 51.09 27.88
C GLN A 82 -22.65 49.87 28.16
N GLN A 83 -23.83 50.08 28.75
CA GLN A 83 -24.82 49.01 28.93
C GLN A 83 -25.26 48.39 27.60
N SER A 84 -25.67 49.19 26.62
CA SER A 84 -26.06 48.66 25.30
C SER A 84 -24.91 47.95 24.55
N SER A 85 -23.66 48.36 24.78
CA SER A 85 -22.48 47.67 24.23
C SER A 85 -22.29 46.29 24.85
N ILE A 86 -22.45 46.18 26.18
CA ILE A 86 -22.35 44.90 26.91
C ILE A 86 -23.51 43.96 26.55
N GLU A 87 -24.72 44.50 26.40
CA GLU A 87 -25.90 43.74 25.96
C GLU A 87 -25.68 43.17 24.55
N HIS A 88 -25.19 43.98 23.61
CA HIS A 88 -24.93 43.54 22.24
C HIS A 88 -23.74 42.55 22.14
N GLU A 89 -22.68 42.74 22.94
CA GLU A 89 -21.60 41.75 23.07
C GLU A 89 -22.13 40.41 23.62
N HIS A 90 -23.07 40.44 24.56
CA HIS A 90 -23.70 39.23 25.10
C HIS A 90 -24.63 38.55 24.08
N GLU A 91 -25.40 39.30 23.29
CA GLU A 91 -26.19 38.76 22.17
C GLU A 91 -25.28 38.02 21.18
N ILE A 92 -24.20 38.67 20.73
CA ILE A 92 -23.23 38.10 19.79
C ILE A 92 -22.57 36.84 20.36
N ALA A 93 -22.16 36.86 21.64
CA ALA A 93 -21.56 35.71 22.30
C ALA A 93 -22.52 34.51 22.44
N GLU A 94 -23.79 34.77 22.73
CA GLU A 94 -24.83 33.74 22.82
C GLU A 94 -25.19 33.17 21.44
N ASP A 95 -25.27 34.01 20.42
CA ASP A 95 -25.51 33.61 19.02
C ASP A 95 -24.37 32.73 18.48
N PHE A 96 -23.11 33.04 18.85
CA PHE A 96 -21.97 32.13 18.61
C PHE A 96 -22.06 30.83 19.42
N ARG A 97 -22.50 30.87 20.69
CA ARG A 97 -22.67 29.66 21.52
C ARG A 97 -23.70 28.71 20.94
N LEU A 98 -24.83 29.24 20.44
CA LEU A 98 -25.86 28.49 19.72
C LEU A 98 -25.34 27.86 18.43
N LYS A 99 -24.61 28.64 17.60
CA LYS A 99 -23.95 28.12 16.39
C LYS A 99 -22.95 26.99 16.70
N ILE A 100 -22.15 27.13 17.76
CA ILE A 100 -21.22 26.09 18.22
C ILE A 100 -21.97 24.84 18.73
N ALA A 101 -23.11 25.01 19.42
CA ALA A 101 -23.94 23.88 19.85
C ALA A 101 -24.52 23.11 18.65
N HIS A 102 -25.06 23.82 17.65
CA HIS A 102 -25.57 23.21 16.43
C HIS A 102 -24.48 22.49 15.62
N LEU A 103 -23.27 23.06 15.52
CA LEU A 103 -22.13 22.40 14.88
C LEU A 103 -21.72 21.12 15.62
N LYS A 104 -21.70 21.13 16.96
CA LYS A 104 -21.44 19.92 17.76
C LYS A 104 -22.52 18.84 17.56
N GLN A 105 -23.79 19.24 17.43
CA GLN A 105 -24.89 18.31 17.14
C GLN A 105 -24.74 17.69 15.74
N ASN A 106 -24.43 18.48 14.72
CA ASN A 106 -24.19 17.98 13.36
C ASN A 106 -23.00 17.02 13.32
N ILE A 107 -21.89 17.35 14.00
CA ILE A 107 -20.71 16.48 14.09
C ILE A 107 -21.05 15.14 14.77
N ASN A 108 -21.88 15.15 15.83
CA ASN A 108 -22.33 13.91 16.48
C ASN A 108 -23.24 13.07 15.58
N GLN A 109 -24.17 13.69 14.84
CA GLN A 109 -25.04 12.98 13.88
C GLN A 109 -24.23 12.37 12.73
N ILE A 110 -23.29 13.13 12.16
CA ILE A 110 -22.34 12.66 11.15
C ILE A 110 -21.55 11.47 11.71
N LYS A 111 -20.99 11.59 12.93
CA LYS A 111 -20.26 10.50 13.58
C LYS A 111 -21.13 9.25 13.76
N GLN A 112 -22.35 9.37 14.25
CA GLN A 112 -23.28 8.23 14.37
C GLN A 112 -23.51 7.55 13.02
N SER A 113 -23.73 8.30 11.94
CA SER A 113 -23.89 7.73 10.59
C SER A 113 -22.64 6.99 10.09
N TYR A 114 -21.44 7.43 10.48
CA TYR A 114 -20.20 6.72 10.17
C TYR A 114 -20.04 5.45 11.02
N ASP A 115 -20.30 5.53 12.33
CA ASP A 115 -20.23 4.38 13.25
C ASP A 115 -21.24 3.28 12.85
N GLU A 116 -22.47 3.65 12.45
CA GLU A 116 -23.47 2.73 11.89
C GLU A 116 -23.02 2.12 10.56
N ARG A 117 -22.45 2.93 9.66
CA ARG A 117 -21.93 2.45 8.36
C ARG A 117 -20.76 1.48 8.55
N LEU A 118 -19.87 1.73 9.51
CA LEU A 118 -18.80 0.82 9.91
C LEU A 118 -19.36 -0.48 10.54
N SER A 119 -20.38 -0.37 11.40
CA SER A 119 -21.08 -1.53 11.99
C SER A 119 -21.69 -2.42 10.92
N ASN A 120 -22.32 -1.84 9.89
CA ASN A 120 -22.95 -2.58 8.81
C ASN A 120 -21.92 -3.20 7.86
N LEU A 121 -20.86 -2.48 7.49
CA LEU A 121 -19.77 -3.01 6.67
C LEU A 121 -19.02 -4.16 7.37
N ASN A 122 -18.84 -4.08 8.70
CA ASN A 122 -18.33 -5.20 9.50
C ASN A 122 -19.27 -6.42 9.55
N LYS A 123 -20.60 -6.22 9.56
CA LYS A 123 -21.58 -7.32 9.46
C LYS A 123 -21.59 -7.96 8.07
N GLU A 124 -21.41 -7.17 7.01
CA GLU A 124 -21.30 -7.67 5.64
C GLU A 124 -20.00 -8.46 5.46
N ASN A 125 -18.86 -7.94 5.92
CA ASN A 125 -17.58 -8.66 5.93
C ASN A 125 -17.64 -9.95 6.75
N LYS A 126 -18.34 -9.98 7.89
CA LYS A 126 -18.53 -11.22 8.66
C LYS A 126 -19.33 -12.26 7.85
N LYS A 127 -20.40 -11.85 7.17
CA LYS A 127 -21.20 -12.73 6.30
C LYS A 127 -20.47 -13.21 5.05
N THR A 128 -19.57 -12.42 4.46
CA THR A 128 -18.77 -12.88 3.32
C THR A 128 -17.68 -13.85 3.77
N ILE A 129 -17.05 -13.63 4.93
CA ILE A 129 -16.11 -14.60 5.54
C ILE A 129 -16.83 -15.90 5.92
N GLU A 130 -18.03 -15.83 6.50
CA GLU A 130 -18.84 -17.02 6.82
C GLU A 130 -19.17 -17.83 5.56
N LYS A 131 -19.66 -17.17 4.49
CA LYS A 131 -19.92 -17.83 3.20
C LYS A 131 -18.66 -18.42 2.56
N LEU A 132 -17.54 -17.70 2.56
CA LEU A 132 -16.29 -18.20 2.00
C LEU A 132 -15.78 -19.41 2.80
N HIS A 133 -16.09 -19.49 4.10
CA HIS A 133 -15.78 -20.65 4.92
C HIS A 133 -16.72 -21.84 4.64
N GLU A 134 -18.00 -21.60 4.38
CA GLU A 134 -18.96 -22.61 3.90
C GLU A 134 -18.57 -23.14 2.50
N GLU A 135 -18.17 -22.26 1.58
CA GLU A 135 -17.71 -22.59 0.22
C GLU A 135 -16.41 -23.41 0.26
N HIS A 136 -15.38 -22.98 0.99
CA HIS A 136 -14.16 -23.78 1.18
C HIS A 136 -14.41 -25.11 1.92
N GLN A 137 -15.37 -25.18 2.85
CA GLN A 137 -15.71 -26.43 3.53
C GLN A 137 -16.38 -27.42 2.57
N LEU A 138 -17.28 -26.94 1.69
CA LEU A 138 -17.85 -27.74 0.61
C LEU A 138 -16.78 -28.20 -0.38
N GLU A 139 -15.84 -27.34 -0.76
CA GLU A 139 -14.70 -27.71 -1.61
C GLU A 139 -13.82 -28.80 -0.96
N ILE A 140 -13.49 -28.65 0.32
CA ILE A 140 -12.74 -29.63 1.10
C ILE A 140 -13.48 -30.98 1.19
N ASP A 141 -14.80 -30.98 1.38
CA ASP A 141 -15.58 -32.22 1.47
C ASP A 141 -15.84 -32.86 0.09
N ASN A 142 -15.94 -32.05 -0.98
CA ASN A 142 -15.90 -32.52 -2.36
C ASN A 142 -14.56 -33.21 -2.67
N LEU A 143 -13.43 -32.55 -2.37
CA LEU A 143 -12.08 -33.11 -2.55
C LEU A 143 -11.87 -34.42 -1.76
N LYS A 144 -12.41 -34.53 -0.53
CA LYS A 144 -12.41 -35.80 0.22
C LYS A 144 -13.23 -36.88 -0.50
N SER A 145 -14.38 -36.53 -1.08
CA SER A 145 -15.23 -37.49 -1.78
C SER A 145 -14.60 -37.95 -3.11
N GLU A 146 -13.94 -37.06 -3.83
CA GLU A 146 -13.18 -37.36 -5.05
C GLU A 146 -11.94 -38.21 -4.74
N LEU A 147 -11.16 -37.85 -3.71
CA LEU A 147 -9.98 -38.62 -3.28
C LEU A 147 -10.39 -40.01 -2.78
N LYS A 148 -11.53 -40.14 -2.09
CA LYS A 148 -12.12 -41.44 -1.75
C LYS A 148 -12.53 -42.22 -3.01
N ARG A 149 -13.21 -41.58 -3.97
CA ARG A 149 -13.60 -42.21 -5.25
C ARG A 149 -12.37 -42.70 -6.03
N LEU A 150 -11.28 -41.95 -6.04
CA LEU A 150 -10.02 -42.37 -6.66
C LEU A 150 -9.41 -43.58 -5.93
N PHE A 151 -9.39 -43.57 -4.60
CA PHE A 151 -8.98 -44.72 -3.78
C PHE A 151 -9.85 -45.96 -4.02
N ASP A 152 -11.17 -45.81 -4.11
CA ASP A 152 -12.11 -46.90 -4.40
C ASP A 152 -11.88 -47.46 -5.83
N ILE A 153 -11.61 -46.59 -6.81
CA ILE A 153 -11.24 -46.99 -8.19
C ILE A 153 -9.88 -47.70 -8.23
N GLU A 154 -8.89 -47.24 -7.47
CA GLU A 154 -7.56 -47.87 -7.41
C GLU A 154 -7.64 -49.25 -6.75
N ASN A 155 -8.39 -49.38 -5.65
CA ASN A 155 -8.67 -50.68 -5.03
C ASN A 155 -9.43 -51.62 -5.98
N GLU A 156 -10.40 -51.13 -6.75
CA GLU A 156 -11.05 -51.93 -7.79
C GLU A 156 -10.07 -52.37 -8.90
N ALA A 157 -9.15 -51.49 -9.33
CA ALA A 157 -8.16 -51.80 -10.34
C ALA A 157 -7.14 -52.85 -9.84
N GLN A 158 -6.61 -52.68 -8.63
CA GLN A 158 -5.74 -53.66 -7.97
C GLN A 158 -6.48 -54.99 -7.76
N THR A 159 -7.73 -54.97 -7.30
CA THR A 159 -8.55 -56.19 -7.13
C THR A 159 -8.78 -56.91 -8.46
N LYS A 160 -9.07 -56.18 -9.54
CA LYS A 160 -9.19 -56.77 -10.89
C LYS A 160 -7.87 -57.34 -11.40
N PHE A 161 -6.74 -56.69 -11.12
CA PHE A 161 -5.40 -57.20 -11.44
C PHE A 161 -5.06 -58.48 -10.66
N TYR A 162 -5.39 -58.54 -9.37
CA TYR A 162 -5.22 -59.77 -8.57
C TYR A 162 -6.16 -60.89 -9.01
N ILE A 163 -7.41 -60.60 -9.40
CA ILE A 163 -8.31 -61.60 -9.98
C ILE A 163 -7.77 -62.11 -11.31
N GLN A 164 -7.32 -61.22 -12.21
CA GLN A 164 -6.79 -61.58 -13.52
C GLN A 164 -5.53 -62.45 -13.38
N THR A 165 -4.56 -62.05 -12.56
CA THR A 165 -3.35 -62.87 -12.31
C THR A 165 -3.66 -64.21 -11.64
N ILE A 166 -4.67 -64.29 -10.76
CA ILE A 166 -5.17 -65.57 -10.23
C ILE A 166 -5.85 -66.42 -11.30
N GLU A 167 -6.55 -65.84 -12.28
CA GLU A 167 -7.12 -66.57 -13.42
C GLU A 167 -6.04 -67.06 -14.38
N ASP A 168 -5.02 -66.26 -14.68
CA ASP A 168 -3.96 -66.65 -15.59
C ASP A 168 -3.04 -67.72 -14.97
N LEU A 169 -2.74 -67.62 -13.67
CA LEU A 169 -2.10 -68.71 -12.92
C LEU A 169 -2.95 -70.00 -12.87
N LYS A 170 -4.28 -69.89 -12.84
CA LYS A 170 -5.18 -71.05 -12.96
C LYS A 170 -5.16 -71.64 -14.38
N ARG A 171 -5.02 -70.82 -15.43
CA ARG A 171 -4.86 -71.30 -16.82
C ARG A 171 -3.53 -72.03 -16.95
N GLU A 172 -2.43 -71.43 -16.53
CA GLU A 172 -1.10 -72.04 -16.56
C GLU A 172 -1.06 -73.36 -15.76
N HIS A 173 -1.70 -73.41 -14.58
CA HIS A 173 -1.84 -74.66 -13.82
C HIS A 173 -2.66 -75.72 -14.58
N ASN A 174 -3.77 -75.34 -15.23
CA ASN A 174 -4.57 -76.27 -16.04
C ASN A 174 -3.82 -76.75 -17.31
N ASP A 175 -3.02 -75.89 -17.92
CA ASP A 175 -2.20 -76.24 -19.08
C ASP A 175 -1.04 -77.16 -18.69
N LEU A 176 -0.40 -76.93 -17.54
CA LEU A 176 0.57 -77.84 -16.94
C LEU A 176 -0.06 -79.19 -16.58
N LEU A 177 -1.27 -79.20 -16.01
CA LEU A 177 -2.02 -80.43 -15.72
C LEU A 177 -2.43 -81.17 -17.01
N THR A 178 -2.71 -80.44 -18.09
CA THR A 178 -3.06 -81.01 -19.41
C THR A 178 -1.83 -81.57 -20.13
N ARG A 179 -0.68 -80.90 -19.99
CA ARG A 179 0.64 -81.41 -20.43
C ARG A 179 1.05 -82.65 -19.63
N GLN A 180 0.83 -82.67 -18.31
CA GLN A 180 1.07 -83.85 -17.47
C GLN A 180 0.20 -85.04 -17.89
N LYS A 181 -1.09 -84.81 -18.19
CA LYS A 181 -1.98 -85.85 -18.75
C LYS A 181 -1.51 -86.33 -20.12
N HIS A 182 -1.04 -85.44 -21.00
CA HIS A 182 -0.44 -85.86 -22.28
C HIS A 182 0.85 -86.68 -22.08
N GLN A 183 1.70 -86.33 -21.12
CA GLN A 183 2.89 -87.13 -20.77
C GLN A 183 2.52 -88.49 -20.18
N GLN A 184 1.42 -88.62 -19.45
CA GLN A 184 0.91 -89.91 -19.02
C GLN A 184 0.37 -90.72 -20.21
N MET A 185 -0.43 -90.12 -21.11
CA MET A 185 -0.92 -90.83 -22.29
C MET A 185 0.22 -91.28 -23.21
N THR A 186 1.26 -90.48 -23.44
CA THR A 186 2.41 -90.92 -24.25
C THR A 186 3.27 -91.97 -23.54
N GLN A 187 3.31 -92.00 -22.19
CA GLN A 187 3.88 -93.12 -21.44
C GLN A 187 3.04 -94.40 -21.54
N ASP A 188 1.70 -94.30 -21.51
CA ASP A 188 0.79 -95.44 -21.69
C ASP A 188 0.82 -95.97 -23.13
N GLU A 189 0.93 -95.10 -24.13
CA GLU A 189 1.12 -95.46 -25.55
C GLU A 189 2.47 -96.16 -25.75
N LEU A 190 3.57 -95.61 -25.22
CA LEU A 190 4.89 -96.24 -25.26
C LEU A 190 4.90 -97.58 -24.49
N GLY A 191 4.16 -97.67 -23.38
CA GLY A 191 3.93 -98.92 -22.65
C GLY A 191 3.19 -99.96 -23.48
N GLN A 192 2.20 -99.56 -24.27
CA GLN A 192 1.51 -100.43 -25.22
C GLN A 192 2.41 -100.83 -26.41
N GLU A 193 3.29 -99.95 -26.90
CA GLU A 193 4.30 -100.28 -27.92
C GLU A 193 5.27 -101.35 -27.39
N TYR A 194 5.84 -101.15 -26.19
CA TYR A 194 6.66 -102.16 -25.51
C TYR A 194 5.91 -103.47 -25.26
N PHE A 195 4.61 -103.43 -24.96
CA PHE A 195 3.80 -104.64 -24.81
C PHE A 195 3.59 -105.38 -26.14
N LYS A 196 3.37 -104.65 -27.25
CA LYS A 196 3.29 -105.22 -28.61
C LYS A 196 4.63 -105.84 -29.02
N GLU A 197 5.74 -105.13 -28.82
CA GLU A 197 7.10 -105.60 -29.15
C GLU A 197 7.48 -106.83 -28.31
N LYS A 198 7.26 -106.78 -26.99
CA LYS A 198 7.42 -107.94 -26.10
C LYS A 198 6.57 -109.13 -26.55
N HIS A 199 5.31 -108.92 -26.94
CA HIS A 199 4.46 -110.00 -27.42
C HIS A 199 4.88 -110.56 -28.80
N GLN A 200 5.48 -109.73 -29.66
CA GLN A 200 6.14 -110.19 -30.89
C GLN A 200 7.40 -111.01 -30.60
N LEU A 201 8.24 -110.56 -29.67
CA LEU A 201 9.42 -111.31 -29.21
C LEU A 201 9.03 -112.64 -28.56
N GLU A 202 8.00 -112.66 -27.71
CA GLU A 202 7.45 -113.91 -27.14
C GLU A 202 6.92 -114.86 -28.24
N LYS A 203 6.29 -114.34 -29.30
CA LYS A 203 5.92 -115.13 -30.48
C LYS A 203 7.12 -115.68 -31.23
N GLN A 204 8.19 -114.89 -31.40
CA GLN A 204 9.42 -115.35 -32.06
C GLN A 204 10.15 -116.40 -31.21
N ILE A 205 10.29 -116.17 -29.90
CA ILE A 205 10.85 -117.14 -28.95
C ILE A 205 10.05 -118.44 -28.98
N LYS A 206 8.72 -118.37 -29.01
CA LYS A 206 7.88 -119.57 -29.15
C LYS A 206 8.08 -120.27 -30.49
N LEU A 207 8.16 -119.53 -31.61
CA LEU A 207 8.45 -120.11 -32.92
C LEU A 207 9.83 -120.79 -32.96
N PHE A 208 10.84 -120.23 -32.30
CA PHE A 208 12.16 -120.86 -32.15
C PHE A 208 12.12 -122.07 -31.21
N GLN A 209 11.30 -122.07 -30.16
CA GLN A 209 11.06 -123.25 -29.31
C GLN A 209 10.37 -124.36 -30.11
N ASP A 210 9.32 -124.05 -30.87
CA ASP A 210 8.62 -125.01 -31.75
C ASP A 210 9.59 -125.58 -32.82
N GLN A 211 10.52 -124.76 -33.35
CA GLN A 211 11.58 -125.21 -34.27
C GLN A 211 12.62 -126.11 -33.60
N ILE A 212 13.09 -125.75 -32.39
CA ILE A 212 14.01 -126.58 -31.60
C ILE A 212 13.34 -127.90 -31.22
N GLU A 213 12.05 -127.90 -30.90
CA GLU A 213 11.28 -129.11 -30.61
C GLU A 213 11.12 -129.99 -31.87
N GLN A 214 10.88 -129.41 -33.05
CA GLN A 214 10.91 -130.17 -34.31
C GLN A 214 12.30 -130.73 -34.64
N ILE A 215 13.39 -130.02 -34.34
CA ILE A 215 14.77 -130.51 -34.50
C ILE A 215 15.07 -131.63 -33.49
N ASN A 216 14.59 -131.53 -32.26
CA ASN A 216 14.68 -132.59 -31.26
C ASN A 216 13.86 -133.82 -31.67
N ILE A 217 12.65 -133.65 -32.22
CA ILE A 217 11.83 -134.76 -32.74
C ILE A 217 12.51 -135.41 -33.95
N LYS A 218 13.09 -134.65 -34.88
CA LYS A 218 13.86 -135.19 -36.00
C LYS A 218 15.10 -135.97 -35.54
N SER A 219 15.90 -135.39 -34.66
CA SER A 219 17.10 -136.07 -34.14
C SER A 219 16.76 -137.28 -33.25
N GLN A 220 15.61 -137.29 -32.56
CA GLN A 220 15.09 -138.47 -31.89
C GLN A 220 14.57 -139.54 -32.87
N LEU A 221 13.98 -139.15 -34.01
CA LEU A 221 13.62 -140.08 -35.09
C LEU A 221 14.87 -140.67 -35.75
N GLU A 222 15.88 -139.86 -36.07
CA GLU A 222 17.17 -140.32 -36.61
C GLU A 222 17.91 -141.22 -35.60
N LEU A 223 17.88 -140.92 -34.30
CA LEU A 223 18.35 -141.81 -33.24
C LEU A 223 17.51 -143.09 -33.10
N SER A 224 16.21 -143.05 -33.41
CA SER A 224 15.32 -144.22 -33.41
C SER A 224 15.58 -145.11 -34.62
N GLU A 225 15.85 -144.53 -35.80
CA GLU A 225 16.27 -145.27 -36.99
C GLU A 225 17.67 -145.87 -36.83
N GLN A 226 18.63 -145.12 -36.27
CA GLN A 226 19.95 -145.65 -35.92
C GLN A 226 19.88 -146.72 -34.83
N LYS A 227 18.99 -146.59 -33.82
CA LYS A 227 18.72 -147.65 -32.85
C LYS A 227 18.08 -148.87 -33.49
N ASN A 228 17.09 -148.73 -34.37
CA ASN A 228 16.51 -149.85 -35.10
C ASN A 228 17.54 -150.55 -35.99
N GLN A 229 18.44 -149.82 -36.65
CA GLN A 229 19.57 -150.42 -37.38
C GLN A 229 20.56 -151.13 -36.44
N LEU A 230 20.81 -150.57 -35.24
CA LEU A 230 21.64 -151.20 -34.23
C LEU A 230 20.99 -152.45 -33.65
N ASP A 231 19.69 -152.45 -33.37
CA ASP A 231 18.92 -153.59 -32.87
C ASP A 231 18.73 -154.67 -33.93
N ILE A 232 18.60 -154.32 -35.21
CA ILE A 232 18.73 -155.27 -36.33
C ILE A 232 20.11 -155.92 -36.29
N LYS A 233 21.20 -155.15 -36.19
CA LYS A 233 22.56 -155.70 -36.12
C LYS A 233 22.88 -156.45 -34.83
N ILE A 234 22.23 -156.11 -33.71
CA ILE A 234 22.32 -156.86 -32.45
C ILE A 234 21.53 -158.17 -32.55
N ASN A 235 20.43 -158.20 -33.29
CA ASN A 235 19.69 -159.44 -33.57
C ASN A 235 20.40 -160.32 -34.62
N GLU A 236 21.07 -159.73 -35.62
CA GLU A 236 22.03 -160.45 -36.49
C GLU A 236 23.19 -161.02 -35.66
N TYR A 237 23.78 -160.24 -34.77
CA TYR A 237 24.83 -160.72 -33.85
C TYR A 237 24.33 -161.79 -32.88
N LYS A 238 23.09 -161.71 -32.40
CA LYS A 238 22.47 -162.77 -31.58
C LYS A 238 22.20 -164.03 -32.39
N GLN A 239 21.72 -163.91 -33.63
CA GLN A 239 21.55 -165.07 -34.50
C GLN A 239 22.91 -165.73 -34.81
N LEU A 240 23.96 -164.96 -35.12
CA LEU A 240 25.32 -165.52 -35.21
C LEU A 240 25.84 -166.08 -33.87
N TYR A 241 25.46 -165.52 -32.73
CA TYR A 241 25.88 -166.03 -31.41
C TYR A 241 25.13 -167.31 -31.01
N ASP A 242 23.85 -167.42 -31.33
CA ASP A 242 23.02 -168.61 -31.12
C ASP A 242 23.41 -169.72 -32.12
N GLU A 243 23.76 -169.38 -33.36
CA GLU A 243 24.42 -170.29 -34.29
C GLU A 243 25.80 -170.73 -33.77
N PHE A 244 26.61 -169.81 -33.20
CA PHE A 244 27.91 -170.15 -32.63
C PHE A 244 27.80 -171.01 -31.36
N GLU A 245 26.80 -170.79 -30.50
CA GLU A 245 26.46 -171.68 -29.38
C GLU A 245 25.95 -173.04 -29.89
N GLN A 246 25.14 -173.11 -30.95
CA GLN A 246 24.74 -174.38 -31.55
C GLN A 246 25.93 -175.12 -32.21
N TYR A 247 26.84 -174.43 -32.89
CA TYR A 247 28.08 -175.04 -33.39
C TYR A 247 29.01 -175.49 -32.25
N LYS A 248 29.05 -174.76 -31.14
CA LYS A 248 29.83 -175.11 -29.93
C LYS A 248 29.21 -176.29 -29.17
N LEU A 249 27.88 -176.42 -29.13
CA LEU A 249 27.18 -177.61 -28.63
C LEU A 249 27.43 -178.82 -29.55
N ASN A 250 27.33 -178.65 -30.86
CA ASN A 250 27.55 -179.73 -31.83
C ASN A 250 29.03 -180.15 -31.96
N PHE A 251 29.99 -179.25 -31.71
CA PHE A 251 31.42 -179.59 -31.64
C PHE A 251 31.75 -180.37 -30.36
N ASN A 252 31.17 -179.98 -29.22
CA ASN A 252 31.32 -180.73 -27.97
C ASN A 252 30.61 -182.09 -27.97
N ALA A 253 29.68 -182.34 -28.91
CA ALA A 253 28.98 -183.61 -29.05
C ALA A 253 29.79 -184.70 -29.80
N ASN A 254 30.84 -184.34 -30.54
CA ASN A 254 31.61 -185.26 -31.39
C ASN A 254 33.11 -185.30 -31.06
N SER A 255 33.43 -185.51 -29.78
CA SER A 255 34.74 -186.03 -29.35
C SER A 255 34.57 -187.14 -28.31
N SER A 256 33.83 -188.19 -28.68
CA SER A 256 33.60 -189.38 -27.84
C SER A 256 34.88 -190.15 -27.47
N ASP A 257 35.99 -189.90 -28.16
CA ASP A 257 37.27 -190.56 -27.92
C ASP A 257 38.05 -189.98 -26.73
N MET A 258 37.64 -188.83 -26.18
CA MET A 258 38.14 -188.32 -24.89
C MET A 258 37.25 -188.66 -23.69
N THR A 259 36.10 -189.32 -23.91
CA THR A 259 35.25 -189.84 -22.82
C THR A 259 35.67 -191.22 -22.31
N GLU A 260 36.23 -192.11 -23.13
CA GLU A 260 36.70 -193.42 -22.64
C GLU A 260 38.03 -193.33 -21.86
N LEU A 261 38.93 -192.40 -22.20
CA LEU A 261 40.16 -192.18 -21.43
C LEU A 261 39.91 -191.44 -20.11
N ASN A 262 39.01 -190.46 -20.07
CA ASN A 262 38.60 -189.82 -18.81
C ASN A 262 37.79 -190.77 -17.90
N GLN A 263 37.06 -191.75 -18.43
CA GLN A 263 36.42 -192.78 -17.61
C GLN A 263 37.41 -193.75 -16.93
N GLN A 264 38.69 -193.78 -17.33
CA GLN A 264 39.74 -194.47 -16.59
C GLN A 264 40.34 -193.58 -15.48
N LEU A 265 40.61 -192.31 -15.77
CA LEU A 265 41.14 -191.35 -14.78
C LEU A 265 40.14 -190.96 -13.68
N ILE A 266 38.84 -190.92 -13.97
CA ILE A 266 37.80 -190.66 -12.96
C ILE A 266 37.63 -191.86 -12.00
N LYS A 267 37.91 -193.09 -12.44
CA LYS A 267 37.83 -194.27 -11.55
C LYS A 267 38.91 -194.24 -10.47
N GLN A 268 40.17 -193.99 -10.83
CA GLN A 268 41.25 -193.84 -9.84
C GLN A 268 41.09 -192.58 -8.95
N ARG A 269 40.44 -191.52 -9.44
CA ARG A 269 40.15 -190.32 -8.64
C ARG A 269 39.09 -190.57 -7.57
N ASN A 270 38.08 -191.40 -7.87
CA ASN A 270 37.01 -191.73 -6.92
C ASN A 270 37.48 -192.68 -5.80
N GLU A 271 38.41 -193.60 -6.08
CA GLU A 271 39.05 -194.44 -5.06
C GLU A 271 39.79 -193.60 -3.99
N TYR A 272 40.34 -192.44 -4.38
CA TYR A 272 41.03 -191.53 -3.46
C TYR A 272 40.06 -190.78 -2.52
N GLU A 273 38.85 -190.43 -2.98
CA GLU A 273 37.82 -189.84 -2.11
C GLU A 273 37.15 -190.85 -1.18
N GLU A 274 37.01 -192.13 -1.57
CA GLU A 274 36.55 -193.18 -0.66
C GLU A 274 37.58 -193.50 0.44
N LEU A 275 38.89 -193.42 0.13
CA LEU A 275 39.95 -193.47 1.14
C LEU A 275 39.89 -192.26 2.09
N LYS A 276 39.64 -191.05 1.58
CA LYS A 276 39.47 -189.85 2.41
C LYS A 276 38.24 -189.95 3.34
N LYS A 277 37.10 -190.45 2.83
CA LYS A 277 35.88 -190.73 3.62
C LYS A 277 36.05 -191.84 4.67
N LYS A 278 37.12 -192.63 4.63
CA LYS A 278 37.51 -193.57 5.72
C LYS A 278 38.32 -192.89 6.83
N LEU A 279 39.01 -191.78 6.58
CA LEU A 279 39.78 -191.04 7.58
C LEU A 279 38.91 -190.08 8.43
N ASP A 280 37.92 -189.42 7.81
CA ASP A 280 36.98 -188.57 8.56
C ASP A 280 35.91 -189.35 9.34
N LYS A 281 35.91 -190.69 9.25
CA LYS A 281 35.04 -191.57 10.04
C LYS A 281 35.72 -192.07 11.32
N THR A 282 37.02 -192.41 11.28
CA THR A 282 37.78 -192.73 12.51
C THR A 282 37.87 -191.52 13.46
N ASN A 283 37.89 -190.30 12.92
CA ASN A 283 37.78 -189.05 13.69
C ASN A 283 36.45 -188.85 14.44
N ARG A 284 35.45 -189.75 14.30
CA ARG A 284 34.19 -189.72 15.07
C ARG A 284 34.03 -190.89 16.05
N GLU A 285 34.98 -191.82 16.08
CA GLU A 285 34.99 -192.96 17.00
C GLU A 285 36.02 -192.79 18.14
N MET A 286 36.95 -191.82 18.03
CA MET A 286 37.89 -191.45 19.12
C MET A 286 37.21 -190.70 20.29
N ASN A 287 36.13 -189.94 20.01
CA ASN A 287 35.57 -188.94 20.94
C ASN A 287 34.57 -189.46 22.00
N THR A 288 34.39 -190.77 22.14
CA THR A 288 33.35 -191.34 23.04
C THR A 288 33.83 -192.45 23.98
N VAL A 289 35.14 -192.69 24.11
CA VAL A 289 35.67 -193.82 24.91
C VAL A 289 36.60 -193.42 26.08
N LYS A 290 37.28 -192.26 26.05
CA LYS A 290 38.25 -191.86 27.11
C LYS A 290 37.91 -190.59 27.90
N GLU A 291 36.61 -190.29 28.03
CA GLU A 291 36.10 -189.43 29.12
C GLU A 291 35.83 -190.22 30.43
N ARG A 292 36.33 -191.47 30.52
CA ARG A 292 36.30 -192.31 31.72
C ARG A 292 37.70 -192.85 32.01
N PHE A 293 38.10 -192.78 33.29
CA PHE A 293 39.48 -192.81 33.81
C PHE A 293 40.30 -191.56 33.41
N ASN A 294 40.30 -190.44 34.14
CA ASN A 294 39.77 -190.14 35.48
C ASN A 294 40.14 -191.13 36.61
N ARG A 295 41.42 -191.14 36.99
CA ARG A 295 41.90 -191.18 38.39
C ARG A 295 43.43 -191.25 38.38
N GLN A 296 44.05 -190.52 39.30
CA GLN A 296 45.51 -190.51 39.56
C GLN A 296 46.34 -190.00 38.36
N ALA A 297 47.49 -189.37 38.54
CA ALA A 297 48.06 -188.74 39.75
C ALA A 297 48.83 -187.46 39.29
N ASN A 298 49.38 -186.63 40.17
CA ASN A 298 50.76 -186.69 40.67
C ASN A 298 51.70 -187.55 39.78
N GLU A 299 52.92 -187.16 39.47
CA GLU A 299 53.81 -186.20 40.12
C GLU A 299 54.02 -184.92 39.23
N LEU A 300 54.56 -183.77 39.68
CA LEU A 300 55.98 -183.52 40.02
C LEU A 300 56.88 -184.12 38.90
N GLU A 301 57.73 -183.41 38.16
CA GLU A 301 58.87 -182.54 38.49
C GLU A 301 59.54 -182.17 37.13
N ASP A 302 60.38 -181.14 36.97
CA ASP A 302 60.51 -179.94 37.79
C ASP A 302 61.02 -178.73 37.00
N LYS A 303 60.70 -177.56 37.56
CA LYS A 303 61.38 -176.25 37.63
C LYS A 303 62.75 -176.02 36.93
N LEU A 304 63.11 -174.72 36.90
CA LEU A 304 64.46 -174.11 36.68
C LEU A 304 64.80 -173.83 35.19
N LYS A 305 65.35 -172.67 34.79
CA LYS A 305 65.61 -171.34 35.42
C LYS A 305 65.65 -170.31 34.25
N LEU A 306 64.95 -169.16 34.27
CA LEU A 306 65.07 -167.96 35.13
C LEU A 306 66.17 -166.97 34.67
N LEU A 307 65.76 -165.71 34.40
CA LEU A 307 66.52 -164.44 34.29
C LEU A 307 67.49 -164.22 33.10
N LYS A 308 67.19 -163.19 32.29
CA LYS A 308 67.88 -161.88 32.36
C LYS A 308 67.22 -160.80 31.47
N ASP A 309 66.89 -159.67 32.08
CA ASP A 309 66.20 -158.53 31.45
C ASP A 309 67.15 -157.34 31.28
N LYS A 310 67.31 -156.82 30.06
CA LYS A 310 67.86 -155.45 29.84
C LYS A 310 67.57 -154.83 28.48
N ASP A 311 67.69 -155.58 27.40
CA ASP A 311 67.90 -154.99 26.06
C ASP A 311 66.61 -154.50 25.37
N SER A 312 65.44 -154.94 25.82
CA SER A 312 64.13 -154.57 25.23
C SER A 312 63.74 -153.10 25.40
N LEU A 313 64.22 -152.42 26.44
CA LEU A 313 63.78 -151.06 26.77
C LEU A 313 64.49 -149.97 25.94
N ASN A 314 65.67 -150.25 25.38
CA ASN A 314 66.43 -149.25 24.63
C ASN A 314 65.84 -148.96 23.23
N HIS A 315 65.38 -149.98 22.50
CA HIS A 315 64.90 -149.78 21.12
C HIS A 315 63.61 -148.96 21.05
N GLN A 316 62.68 -149.09 22.00
CA GLN A 316 61.45 -148.29 22.00
C GLN A 316 61.72 -146.79 22.13
N LEU A 317 62.78 -146.39 22.86
CA LEU A 317 63.16 -144.99 23.03
C LEU A 317 63.86 -144.39 21.81
N GLU A 318 64.44 -145.21 20.92
CA GLU A 318 65.01 -144.72 19.65
C GLU A 318 63.92 -144.47 18.61
N ASP A 319 62.94 -145.37 18.47
CA ASP A 319 61.86 -145.25 17.49
C ASP A 319 61.03 -143.96 17.68
N ASP A 320 60.59 -143.68 18.91
CA ASP A 320 59.84 -142.46 19.24
C ASP A 320 60.63 -141.17 18.92
N LEU A 321 61.94 -141.16 19.22
CA LEU A 321 62.83 -140.04 18.88
C LEU A 321 62.97 -139.81 17.36
N THR A 322 62.78 -140.84 16.52
CA THR A 322 62.75 -140.64 15.05
C THR A 322 61.44 -140.05 14.57
N ASN A 323 60.32 -140.31 15.26
CA ASN A 323 59.00 -139.85 14.84
C ASN A 323 58.78 -138.37 15.16
N SER A 324 59.10 -137.92 16.38
CA SER A 324 59.00 -136.48 16.73
C SER A 324 59.90 -135.59 15.86
N ARG A 325 61.01 -136.12 15.33
CA ARG A 325 61.87 -135.40 14.37
C ARG A 325 61.20 -135.18 13.00
N LYS A 326 60.34 -136.08 12.54
CA LYS A 326 59.60 -135.94 11.27
C LYS A 326 58.50 -134.88 11.40
N GLU A 327 57.78 -134.86 12.52
CA GLU A 327 56.74 -133.86 12.80
C GLU A 327 57.32 -132.45 12.95
N LEU A 328 58.50 -132.32 13.54
CA LEU A 328 59.23 -131.05 13.65
C LEU A 328 59.63 -130.48 12.27
N GLU A 329 59.90 -131.31 11.27
CA GLU A 329 60.26 -130.82 9.93
C GLU A 329 59.03 -130.47 9.07
N LEU A 330 57.94 -131.24 9.21
CA LEU A 330 56.64 -130.92 8.60
C LEU A 330 56.06 -129.60 9.13
N THR A 331 56.23 -129.30 10.41
CA THR A 331 55.78 -128.03 11.00
C THR A 331 56.61 -126.84 10.52
N LYS A 332 57.93 -126.98 10.35
CA LYS A 332 58.78 -125.95 9.71
C LYS A 332 58.39 -125.67 8.25
N GLN A 333 58.05 -126.70 7.48
CA GLN A 333 57.61 -126.51 6.08
C GLN A 333 56.32 -125.69 6.02
N ARG A 334 55.33 -125.98 6.88
CA ARG A 334 54.10 -125.19 6.98
C ARG A 334 54.36 -123.73 7.41
N LEU A 335 55.31 -123.51 8.32
CA LEU A 335 55.67 -122.16 8.75
C LEU A 335 56.19 -121.31 7.57
N ARG A 336 57.10 -121.86 6.75
CA ARG A 336 57.61 -121.15 5.56
C ARG A 336 56.53 -120.83 4.53
N GLN A 337 55.58 -121.75 4.32
CA GLN A 337 54.46 -121.48 3.40
C GLN A 337 53.60 -120.32 3.88
N ILE A 338 53.35 -120.20 5.19
CA ILE A 338 52.61 -119.07 5.78
C ILE A 338 53.42 -117.77 5.68
N GLU A 339 54.74 -117.81 5.87
CA GLU A 339 55.63 -116.66 5.70
C GLU A 339 55.65 -116.18 4.22
N GLU A 340 55.69 -117.10 3.25
CA GLU A 340 55.62 -116.82 1.82
C GLU A 340 54.25 -116.23 1.41
N ASP A 341 53.14 -116.82 1.85
CA ASP A 341 51.78 -116.32 1.62
C ASP A 341 51.57 -114.92 2.23
N GLN A 342 52.09 -114.68 3.44
CA GLN A 342 51.98 -113.38 4.12
C GLN A 342 52.76 -112.28 3.41
N HIS A 343 53.95 -112.59 2.88
CA HIS A 343 54.71 -111.67 2.03
C HIS A 343 54.01 -111.38 0.69
N ALA A 344 53.36 -112.38 0.08
CA ALA A 344 52.57 -112.18 -1.13
C ALA A 344 51.37 -111.23 -0.90
N GLN A 345 50.63 -111.41 0.20
CA GLN A 345 49.52 -110.53 0.56
C GLN A 345 49.96 -109.09 0.87
N LEU A 346 51.11 -108.90 1.55
CA LEU A 346 51.67 -107.56 1.79
C LEU A 346 52.01 -106.85 0.48
N SER A 347 52.69 -107.53 -0.46
CA SER A 347 53.01 -106.98 -1.78
C SER A 347 51.74 -106.62 -2.59
N GLN A 348 50.68 -107.42 -2.47
CA GLN A 348 49.39 -107.13 -3.09
C GLN A 348 48.67 -105.92 -2.43
N SER A 349 48.85 -105.73 -1.12
CA SER A 349 48.34 -104.56 -0.39
C SER A 349 49.11 -103.27 -0.73
N GLU A 350 50.43 -103.33 -0.82
CA GLU A 350 51.27 -102.18 -1.19
C GLU A 350 51.00 -101.73 -2.63
N SER A 351 50.90 -102.67 -3.59
CA SER A 351 50.61 -102.36 -4.99
C SER A 351 49.21 -101.79 -5.21
N THR A 352 48.19 -102.27 -4.48
CA THR A 352 46.84 -101.69 -4.52
C THR A 352 46.78 -100.31 -3.84
N THR A 353 47.51 -100.09 -2.75
CA THR A 353 47.62 -98.78 -2.10
C THR A 353 48.28 -97.75 -3.02
N ASN A 354 49.41 -98.11 -3.65
CA ASN A 354 50.11 -97.25 -4.64
C ASN A 354 49.23 -96.90 -5.85
N TYR A 355 48.32 -97.80 -6.26
CA TYR A 355 47.35 -97.53 -7.32
C TYR A 355 46.30 -96.51 -6.89
N LEU A 356 45.75 -96.66 -5.67
CA LEU A 356 44.76 -95.73 -5.11
C LEU A 356 45.34 -94.33 -4.88
N GLU A 357 46.56 -94.22 -4.36
CA GLU A 357 47.25 -92.93 -4.17
C GLU A 357 47.48 -92.19 -5.50
N ARG A 358 47.92 -92.91 -6.55
CA ARG A 358 48.03 -92.33 -7.90
C ARG A 358 46.67 -91.86 -8.42
N ARG A 359 45.61 -92.65 -8.20
CA ARG A 359 44.26 -92.29 -8.66
C ARG A 359 43.67 -91.10 -7.91
N ILE A 360 43.95 -90.96 -6.62
CA ILE A 360 43.60 -89.75 -5.84
C ILE A 360 44.36 -88.55 -6.40
N HIS A 361 45.66 -88.67 -6.65
CA HIS A 361 46.48 -87.58 -7.19
C HIS A 361 46.09 -87.16 -8.63
N GLU A 362 45.55 -88.07 -9.44
CA GLU A 362 44.89 -87.74 -10.72
C GLU A 362 43.60 -86.94 -10.51
N LEU A 363 42.76 -87.32 -9.55
CA LEU A 363 41.50 -86.64 -9.22
C LEU A 363 41.76 -85.26 -8.61
N ASP A 364 42.76 -85.09 -7.74
CA ASP A 364 43.16 -83.77 -7.23
C ASP A 364 43.58 -82.82 -8.35
N LYS A 365 44.26 -83.34 -9.38
CA LYS A 365 44.63 -82.56 -10.57
C LYS A 365 43.41 -82.16 -11.40
N THR A 366 42.43 -83.03 -11.60
CA THR A 366 41.20 -82.65 -12.32
C THR A 366 40.34 -81.68 -11.52
N ILE A 367 40.25 -81.85 -10.19
CA ILE A 367 39.57 -80.90 -9.29
C ILE A 367 40.26 -79.53 -9.31
N HIS A 368 41.59 -79.47 -9.30
CA HIS A 368 42.34 -78.22 -9.40
C HIS A 368 42.13 -77.54 -10.76
N GLN A 369 42.18 -78.30 -11.86
CA GLN A 369 41.90 -77.82 -13.21
C GLN A 369 40.48 -77.24 -13.34
N LEU A 370 39.46 -77.98 -12.88
CA LEU A 370 38.06 -77.53 -12.84
C LEU A 370 37.86 -76.31 -11.93
N THR A 371 38.67 -76.16 -10.88
CA THR A 371 38.65 -74.97 -10.00
C THR A 371 39.20 -73.74 -10.72
N ILE A 372 40.29 -73.88 -11.49
CA ILE A 372 40.84 -72.82 -12.33
C ILE A 372 39.84 -72.44 -13.44
N GLU A 373 39.23 -73.42 -14.10
CA GLU A 373 38.23 -73.20 -15.16
C GLU A 373 36.99 -72.49 -14.59
N LYS A 374 36.50 -72.89 -13.41
CA LYS A 374 35.43 -72.19 -12.69
C LYS A 374 35.81 -70.73 -12.40
N GLN A 375 37.03 -70.46 -11.94
CA GLN A 375 37.49 -69.08 -11.71
C GLN A 375 37.58 -68.26 -13.00
N GLN A 376 38.05 -68.86 -14.10
CA GLN A 376 38.08 -68.19 -15.42
C GLN A 376 36.67 -67.91 -15.97
N VAL A 377 35.69 -68.80 -15.71
CA VAL A 377 34.29 -68.59 -16.11
C VAL A 377 33.63 -67.50 -15.27
N MET A 378 33.85 -67.46 -13.94
CA MET A 378 33.39 -66.32 -13.11
C MET A 378 34.00 -65.01 -13.59
N LEU A 379 35.33 -64.95 -13.82
CA LEU A 379 36.01 -63.76 -14.32
C LEU A 379 35.58 -63.29 -15.73
N LYS A 380 34.90 -64.14 -16.51
CA LYS A 380 34.24 -63.73 -17.76
C LYS A 380 32.88 -63.12 -17.47
N TYR A 381 32.02 -63.82 -16.71
CA TYR A 381 30.70 -63.29 -16.35
C TYR A 381 30.76 -62.01 -15.52
N ASP A 382 31.74 -61.87 -14.61
CA ASP A 382 31.98 -60.64 -13.86
C ASP A 382 32.30 -59.46 -14.79
N ARG A 383 33.04 -59.70 -15.89
CA ARG A 383 33.35 -58.67 -16.91
C ARG A 383 32.15 -58.38 -17.79
N GLU A 384 31.46 -59.40 -18.27
CA GLU A 384 30.22 -59.23 -19.04
C GLU A 384 29.17 -58.45 -18.21
N LEU A 385 29.13 -58.65 -16.88
CA LEU A 385 28.30 -57.87 -15.95
C LEU A 385 28.82 -56.45 -15.68
N THR A 386 30.13 -56.16 -15.71
CA THR A 386 30.63 -54.78 -15.64
C THR A 386 30.36 -54.03 -16.94
N ASP A 387 30.61 -54.65 -18.08
CA ASP A 387 30.44 -54.05 -19.41
C ASP A 387 28.94 -53.79 -19.69
N LEU A 388 28.05 -54.69 -19.25
CA LEU A 388 26.60 -54.50 -19.29
C LEU A 388 26.12 -53.39 -18.34
N ARG A 389 26.73 -53.24 -17.15
CA ARG A 389 26.43 -52.12 -16.26
C ARG A 389 26.90 -50.79 -16.83
N GLU A 390 28.12 -50.72 -17.35
CA GLU A 390 28.67 -49.51 -17.95
C GLU A 390 27.86 -49.09 -19.19
N THR A 391 27.43 -50.03 -20.03
CA THR A 391 26.54 -49.72 -21.17
C THR A 391 25.15 -49.25 -20.71
N TYR A 392 24.54 -49.81 -19.67
CA TYR A 392 23.30 -49.27 -19.10
C TYR A 392 23.48 -47.91 -18.41
N GLU A 393 24.59 -47.66 -17.71
CA GLU A 393 24.88 -46.34 -17.11
C GLU A 393 25.12 -45.27 -18.20
N ASN A 394 25.78 -45.64 -19.30
CA ASN A 394 25.93 -44.78 -20.48
C ASN A 394 24.58 -44.51 -21.18
N GLN A 395 23.68 -45.50 -21.31
CA GLN A 395 22.32 -45.29 -21.82
C GLN A 395 21.49 -44.38 -20.89
N VAL A 396 21.57 -44.59 -19.57
CA VAL A 396 20.84 -43.77 -18.58
C VAL A 396 21.38 -42.34 -18.53
N THR A 397 22.69 -42.13 -18.69
CA THR A 397 23.26 -40.77 -18.76
C THR A 397 22.99 -40.08 -20.09
N LEU A 398 22.96 -40.81 -21.21
CA LEU A 398 22.52 -40.28 -22.51
C LEU A 398 21.04 -39.86 -22.44
N CYS A 399 20.14 -40.73 -21.99
CA CYS A 399 18.71 -40.43 -21.86
C CYS A 399 18.45 -39.25 -20.89
N LYS A 400 19.17 -39.16 -19.77
CA LYS A 400 19.13 -37.97 -18.88
C LYS A 400 19.58 -36.70 -19.60
N LYS A 401 20.60 -36.77 -20.45
CA LYS A 401 21.10 -35.62 -21.22
C LYS A 401 20.13 -35.21 -22.33
N GLU A 402 19.47 -36.17 -22.98
CA GLU A 402 18.40 -35.90 -23.95
C GLU A 402 17.18 -35.27 -23.28
N MET A 403 16.73 -35.81 -22.15
CA MET A 403 15.65 -35.24 -21.35
C MET A 403 15.98 -33.83 -20.83
N GLN A 404 17.25 -33.57 -20.46
CA GLN A 404 17.71 -32.23 -20.10
C GLN A 404 17.70 -31.29 -21.31
N ASN A 405 18.19 -31.73 -22.49
CA ASN A 405 18.13 -30.93 -23.71
C ASN A 405 16.70 -30.57 -24.11
N GLU A 406 15.73 -31.49 -23.97
CA GLU A 406 14.30 -31.20 -24.22
C GLU A 406 13.70 -30.27 -23.17
N LEU A 407 14.09 -30.39 -21.90
CA LEU A 407 13.70 -29.45 -20.84
C LEU A 407 14.24 -28.04 -21.14
N ASP A 408 15.49 -27.94 -21.59
CA ASP A 408 16.13 -26.67 -21.95
C ASP A 408 15.51 -26.05 -23.21
N ARG A 409 15.20 -26.86 -24.24
CA ARG A 409 14.42 -26.44 -25.42
C ARG A 409 13.03 -25.94 -25.05
N LEU A 410 12.34 -26.62 -24.13
CA LEU A 410 11.03 -26.22 -23.66
C LEU A 410 11.08 -24.92 -22.85
N ASN A 411 12.12 -24.74 -22.02
CA ASN A 411 12.39 -23.48 -21.32
C ASN A 411 12.71 -22.33 -22.29
N GLU A 412 13.53 -22.55 -23.32
CA GLU A 412 13.79 -21.56 -24.38
C GLU A 412 12.49 -21.20 -25.12
N HIS A 413 11.64 -22.18 -25.43
CA HIS A 413 10.36 -21.95 -26.09
C HIS A 413 9.37 -21.15 -25.21
N TYR A 414 9.29 -21.43 -23.92
CA TYR A 414 8.49 -20.62 -22.98
C TYR A 414 9.04 -19.20 -22.81
N GLN A 415 10.37 -19.02 -22.78
CA GLN A 415 10.97 -17.69 -22.79
C GLN A 415 10.68 -16.93 -24.09
N GLN A 416 10.73 -17.59 -25.24
CA GLN A 416 10.33 -17.00 -26.53
C GLN A 416 8.86 -16.59 -26.53
N LEU A 417 7.94 -17.45 -26.09
CA LEU A 417 6.51 -17.11 -25.97
C LEU A 417 6.28 -15.91 -25.03
N SER A 418 6.92 -15.90 -23.85
CA SER A 418 6.80 -14.78 -22.91
C SER A 418 7.38 -13.47 -23.46
N ASN A 419 8.45 -13.52 -24.26
CA ASN A 419 9.03 -12.35 -24.91
C ASN A 419 8.12 -11.86 -26.05
N ASP A 420 7.59 -12.76 -26.89
CA ASP A 420 6.63 -12.45 -27.94
C ASP A 420 5.36 -11.82 -27.37
N GLU A 421 4.84 -12.33 -26.26
CA GLU A 421 3.67 -11.77 -25.58
C GLU A 421 3.95 -10.39 -24.98
N GLN A 422 5.12 -10.19 -24.36
CA GLN A 422 5.56 -8.85 -23.93
C GLN A 422 5.71 -7.88 -25.11
N ILE A 423 6.23 -8.31 -26.26
CA ILE A 423 6.35 -7.50 -27.48
C ILE A 423 4.97 -7.16 -28.04
N ARG A 424 4.01 -8.10 -28.05
CA ARG A 424 2.61 -7.86 -28.46
C ARG A 424 1.89 -6.90 -27.52
N ALA A 425 2.03 -7.08 -26.21
CA ALA A 425 1.46 -6.17 -25.20
C ALA A 425 2.05 -4.76 -25.35
N ARG A 426 3.37 -4.65 -25.53
CA ARG A 426 4.07 -3.38 -25.73
C ARG A 426 3.68 -2.67 -27.02
N THR A 427 3.64 -3.37 -28.15
CA THR A 427 3.22 -2.79 -29.44
C THR A 427 1.75 -2.37 -29.43
N THR A 428 0.88 -3.11 -28.73
CA THR A 428 -0.52 -2.73 -28.50
C THR A 428 -0.63 -1.47 -27.63
N LEU A 429 0.19 -1.36 -26.58
CA LEU A 429 0.29 -0.16 -25.73
C LEU A 429 0.80 1.05 -26.53
N GLU A 430 1.85 0.88 -27.33
CA GLU A 430 2.42 1.93 -28.18
C GLU A 430 1.41 2.39 -29.26
N LEU A 431 0.64 1.47 -29.86
CA LEU A 431 -0.50 1.79 -30.73
C LEU A 431 -1.61 2.57 -30.00
N LYS A 432 -2.07 2.11 -28.84
CA LYS A 432 -3.14 2.81 -28.08
C LYS A 432 -2.69 4.18 -27.58
N GLN A 433 -1.40 4.35 -27.26
CA GLN A 433 -0.81 5.67 -27.00
C GLN A 433 -0.74 6.56 -28.26
N GLN A 434 -0.50 5.99 -29.43
CA GLN A 434 -0.51 6.74 -30.70
C GLN A 434 -1.93 7.18 -31.08
N GLU A 435 -2.92 6.31 -30.91
CA GLU A 435 -4.36 6.64 -31.07
C GLU A 435 -4.77 7.77 -30.13
N LEU A 436 -4.48 7.66 -28.83
CA LEU A 436 -4.84 8.69 -27.83
C LEU A 436 -4.16 10.04 -28.12
N ARG A 437 -2.94 10.04 -28.68
CA ARG A 437 -2.27 11.26 -29.16
C ARG A 437 -2.94 11.85 -30.40
N GLN A 438 -3.46 11.03 -31.31
CA GLN A 438 -4.22 11.50 -32.46
C GLN A 438 -5.58 12.08 -32.04
N GLU A 439 -6.31 11.38 -31.16
CA GLU A 439 -7.56 11.86 -30.55
C GLU A 439 -7.34 13.22 -29.87
N PHE A 440 -6.30 13.36 -29.05
CA PHE A 440 -5.93 14.63 -28.40
C PHE A 440 -5.56 15.74 -29.39
N GLU A 441 -4.77 15.47 -30.43
CA GLU A 441 -4.44 16.50 -31.44
C GLU A 441 -5.65 16.88 -32.30
N ILE A 442 -6.61 15.97 -32.54
CA ILE A 442 -7.90 16.27 -33.19
C ILE A 442 -8.78 17.14 -32.29
N GLU A 443 -8.92 16.81 -31.00
CA GLU A 443 -9.68 17.60 -30.03
C GLU A 443 -9.09 19.00 -29.87
N LYS A 444 -7.76 19.11 -29.73
CA LYS A 444 -6.99 20.35 -29.72
C LYS A 444 -7.15 21.15 -31.01
N ALA A 445 -7.19 20.50 -32.18
CA ALA A 445 -7.47 21.18 -33.45
C ALA A 445 -8.92 21.69 -33.53
N ASN A 446 -9.89 20.95 -33.00
CA ASN A 446 -11.29 21.35 -32.91
C ASN A 446 -11.48 22.55 -31.95
N LEU A 447 -10.86 22.53 -30.78
CA LEU A 447 -10.82 23.67 -29.84
C LEU A 447 -10.17 24.90 -30.47
N LEU A 448 -9.04 24.74 -31.17
CA LEU A 448 -8.40 25.83 -31.91
C LEU A 448 -9.25 26.35 -33.08
N ALA A 449 -10.13 25.52 -33.66
CA ALA A 449 -11.09 25.94 -34.68
C ALA A 449 -12.29 26.69 -34.05
N GLN A 450 -12.81 26.21 -32.91
CA GLN A 450 -13.85 26.89 -32.13
C GLN A 450 -13.36 28.29 -31.69
N TRP A 451 -12.20 28.39 -31.05
CA TRP A 451 -11.61 29.66 -30.65
C TRP A 451 -11.34 30.60 -31.84
N LYS A 452 -10.92 30.07 -33.00
CA LYS A 452 -10.82 30.88 -34.23
C LYS A 452 -12.17 31.40 -34.70
N ASN A 453 -13.23 30.60 -34.61
CA ASN A 453 -14.58 31.00 -34.99
C ASN A 453 -15.14 32.04 -34.02
N GLU A 454 -14.95 31.88 -32.70
CA GLU A 454 -15.31 32.88 -31.67
C GLU A 454 -14.53 34.18 -31.86
N ILE A 455 -13.21 34.11 -32.08
CA ILE A 455 -12.38 35.28 -32.38
C ILE A 455 -12.84 35.97 -33.68
N ASN A 456 -13.32 35.23 -34.68
CA ASN A 456 -13.85 35.80 -35.90
C ASN A 456 -15.26 36.41 -35.70
N LEU A 457 -16.12 35.79 -34.88
CA LEU A 457 -17.43 36.31 -34.51
C LEU A 457 -17.30 37.63 -33.71
N ASN A 458 -16.45 37.62 -32.68
CA ASN A 458 -16.08 38.82 -31.91
C ASN A 458 -15.46 39.92 -32.80
N LYS A 459 -14.76 39.55 -33.89
CA LYS A 459 -14.27 40.52 -34.89
C LYS A 459 -15.38 41.03 -35.80
N THR A 460 -16.35 40.22 -36.21
CA THR A 460 -17.52 40.72 -36.96
C THR A 460 -18.37 41.66 -36.09
N GLU A 461 -18.62 41.30 -34.84
CA GLU A 461 -19.31 42.17 -33.86
C GLU A 461 -18.53 43.46 -33.62
N GLN A 462 -17.20 43.39 -33.40
CA GLN A 462 -16.37 44.60 -33.33
C GLN A 462 -16.41 45.42 -34.62
N ASN A 463 -16.46 44.81 -35.81
CA ASN A 463 -16.57 45.53 -37.07
C ASN A 463 -17.93 46.17 -37.26
N GLU A 464 -19.03 45.53 -36.83
CA GLU A 464 -20.37 46.09 -36.84
C GLU A 464 -20.52 47.24 -35.84
N ILE A 465 -20.05 47.06 -34.60
CA ILE A 465 -19.96 48.13 -33.60
C ILE A 465 -19.09 49.28 -34.11
N ASN A 466 -17.95 49.01 -34.74
CA ASN A 466 -17.12 50.06 -35.36
C ASN A 466 -17.81 50.72 -36.56
N GLN A 467 -18.61 50.01 -37.36
CA GLN A 467 -19.42 50.62 -38.42
C GLN A 467 -20.51 51.52 -37.85
N GLN A 468 -21.28 51.05 -36.86
CA GLN A 468 -22.30 51.84 -36.15
C GLN A 468 -21.67 53.08 -35.50
N LEU A 469 -20.53 52.91 -34.82
CA LEU A 469 -19.80 53.98 -34.15
C LEU A 469 -19.15 54.96 -35.15
N ASN A 470 -18.77 54.50 -36.35
CA ASN A 470 -18.31 55.37 -37.44
C ASN A 470 -19.46 56.08 -38.17
N GLN A 471 -20.65 55.47 -38.28
CA GLN A 471 -21.87 56.15 -38.74
C GLN A 471 -22.29 57.23 -37.73
N LEU A 472 -22.24 56.91 -36.43
CA LEU A 472 -22.56 57.82 -35.34
C LEU A 472 -21.54 58.99 -35.29
N LYS A 473 -20.23 58.69 -35.38
CA LYS A 473 -19.19 59.72 -35.60
C LYS A 473 -19.45 60.53 -36.86
N GLY A 474 -19.86 59.90 -37.96
CA GLY A 474 -20.18 60.56 -39.23
C GLY A 474 -21.41 61.47 -39.18
N ASN A 475 -22.31 61.26 -38.22
CA ASN A 475 -23.44 62.15 -37.94
C ASN A 475 -23.01 63.27 -36.98
N TYR A 476 -22.23 62.94 -35.95
CA TYR A 476 -21.63 63.95 -35.07
C TYR A 476 -20.64 64.87 -35.79
N THR A 477 -19.87 64.40 -36.78
CA THR A 477 -18.98 65.30 -37.57
C THR A 477 -19.77 66.25 -38.45
N LYS A 478 -20.91 65.84 -39.02
CA LYS A 478 -21.82 66.77 -39.73
C LYS A 478 -22.35 67.84 -38.79
N GLN A 479 -22.87 67.45 -37.61
CA GLN A 479 -23.31 68.39 -36.58
C GLN A 479 -22.17 69.30 -36.09
N ILE A 480 -20.95 68.76 -35.92
CA ILE A 480 -19.76 69.52 -35.56
C ILE A 480 -19.33 70.47 -36.67
N ASP A 481 -19.52 70.13 -37.95
CA ASP A 481 -19.19 71.02 -39.08
C ASP A 481 -20.26 72.11 -39.29
N GLU A 482 -21.52 71.84 -38.92
CA GLU A 482 -22.56 72.87 -38.78
C GLU A 482 -22.31 73.79 -37.58
N LEU A 483 -21.90 73.24 -36.43
CA LEU A 483 -21.47 74.02 -35.26
C LEU A 483 -20.18 74.80 -35.53
N LYS A 484 -19.21 74.27 -36.29
CA LYS A 484 -18.03 75.02 -36.75
C LYS A 484 -18.42 76.18 -37.65
N LYS A 485 -19.39 76.02 -38.56
CA LYS A 485 -19.91 77.16 -39.35
C LYS A 485 -20.52 78.26 -38.48
N GLN A 486 -21.02 77.94 -37.29
CA GLN A 486 -21.47 78.92 -36.30
C GLN A 486 -20.30 79.50 -35.48
N LEU A 487 -19.32 78.67 -35.11
CA LEU A 487 -18.12 79.05 -34.34
C LEU A 487 -17.09 79.88 -35.14
N GLU A 488 -17.05 79.74 -36.46
CA GLU A 488 -16.20 80.52 -37.36
C GLU A 488 -16.47 82.03 -37.23
N ASN A 489 -17.72 82.41 -36.92
CA ASN A 489 -18.13 83.80 -36.67
C ASN A 489 -17.67 84.35 -35.30
N ASN A 490 -17.33 83.47 -34.33
CA ASN A 490 -17.06 83.85 -32.93
C ASN A 490 -15.56 83.84 -32.57
N LYS A 491 -14.66 83.82 -33.56
CA LYS A 491 -13.20 83.68 -33.36
C LYS A 491 -12.50 84.81 -32.59
N ASN A 492 -13.19 85.89 -32.23
CA ASN A 492 -12.60 87.05 -31.56
C ASN A 492 -12.38 86.90 -30.03
N GLU A 493 -12.93 85.86 -29.38
CA GLU A 493 -12.82 85.69 -27.91
C GLU A 493 -11.67 84.77 -27.43
N TYR A 494 -10.89 84.21 -28.37
CA TYR A 494 -9.89 83.17 -28.08
C TYR A 494 -8.74 83.63 -27.14
N SER A 495 -8.57 84.93 -26.90
CA SER A 495 -7.47 85.50 -26.10
C SER A 495 -7.48 85.09 -24.62
N ASN A 496 -8.64 84.83 -24.01
CA ASN A 496 -8.73 84.57 -22.56
C ASN A 496 -8.42 83.12 -22.15
N ILE A 497 -8.63 82.14 -23.03
CA ILE A 497 -8.45 80.69 -22.71
C ILE A 497 -6.97 80.36 -22.46
N GLN A 498 -6.06 81.11 -23.07
CA GLN A 498 -4.60 80.92 -22.99
C GLN A 498 -4.03 80.93 -21.55
N LYS A 499 -4.74 81.49 -20.56
CA LYS A 499 -4.31 81.48 -19.16
C LYS A 499 -4.65 80.17 -18.42
N GLN A 500 -5.84 79.61 -18.64
CA GLN A 500 -6.33 78.40 -17.94
C GLN A 500 -5.54 77.13 -18.33
N PHE A 501 -4.90 77.14 -19.50
CA PHE A 501 -4.02 76.07 -19.96
C PHE A 501 -2.79 75.87 -19.05
N ASN A 502 -2.25 76.95 -18.48
CA ASN A 502 -1.05 76.88 -17.65
C ASN A 502 -1.33 76.26 -16.26
N ASP A 503 -2.51 76.54 -15.68
CA ASP A 503 -2.91 75.99 -14.39
C ASP A 503 -3.18 74.47 -14.49
N THR A 504 -3.82 74.03 -15.57
CA THR A 504 -4.00 72.60 -15.87
C THR A 504 -2.69 71.88 -16.16
N GLN A 505 -1.69 72.55 -16.73
CA GLN A 505 -0.34 72.00 -16.90
C GLN A 505 0.39 71.79 -15.56
N SER A 506 0.15 72.64 -14.56
CA SER A 506 0.70 72.47 -13.20
C SER A 506 0.10 71.23 -12.51
N LEU A 507 -1.23 71.09 -12.52
CA LEU A 507 -1.95 69.98 -11.88
C LEU A 507 -1.55 68.62 -12.47
N ASN A 508 -1.32 68.55 -13.79
CA ASN A 508 -0.83 67.35 -14.49
C ASN A 508 0.57 66.91 -14.00
N SER A 509 1.39 67.83 -13.46
CA SER A 509 2.68 67.49 -12.85
C SER A 509 2.55 66.87 -11.44
N GLU A 510 1.48 67.16 -10.70
CA GLU A 510 1.22 66.53 -9.40
C GLU A 510 0.64 65.12 -9.58
N TYR A 511 -0.29 64.92 -10.51
CA TYR A 511 -0.80 63.57 -10.80
C TYR A 511 0.30 62.61 -11.27
N LYS A 512 1.28 63.07 -12.05
CA LYS A 512 2.46 62.25 -12.40
C LYS A 512 3.25 61.80 -11.17
N LYS A 513 3.49 62.69 -10.19
CA LYS A 513 4.19 62.35 -8.94
C LYS A 513 3.38 61.40 -8.04
N GLN A 514 2.05 61.44 -8.10
CA GLN A 514 1.20 60.48 -7.43
C GLN A 514 1.26 59.10 -8.11
N ILE A 515 1.27 59.05 -9.44
CA ILE A 515 1.46 57.82 -10.22
C ILE A 515 2.84 57.20 -9.96
N GLU A 516 3.91 58.00 -9.93
CA GLU A 516 5.27 57.54 -9.59
C GLU A 516 5.34 56.92 -8.18
N LYS A 517 4.64 57.49 -7.19
CA LYS A 517 4.51 56.89 -5.86
C LYS A 517 3.75 55.57 -5.89
N LEU A 518 2.59 55.54 -6.54
CA LEU A 518 1.79 54.32 -6.65
C LEU A 518 2.56 53.20 -7.36
N HIS A 519 3.35 53.51 -8.39
CA HIS A 519 4.27 52.56 -9.02
C HIS A 519 5.33 52.03 -8.05
N LEU A 520 5.95 52.89 -7.23
CA LEU A 520 6.97 52.49 -6.25
C LEU A 520 6.40 51.60 -5.15
N ASP A 521 5.16 51.86 -4.70
CA ASP A 521 4.47 51.01 -3.73
C ASP A 521 4.06 49.66 -4.37
N LEU A 522 3.64 49.66 -5.65
CA LEU A 522 3.32 48.44 -6.39
C LEU A 522 4.57 47.58 -6.64
N GLU A 523 5.73 48.18 -6.91
CA GLU A 523 7.01 47.47 -7.04
C GLU A 523 7.45 46.84 -5.72
N GLN A 524 7.20 47.50 -4.58
CA GLN A 524 7.42 46.92 -3.25
C GLN A 524 6.45 45.78 -2.95
N GLN A 525 5.16 45.93 -3.27
CA GLN A 525 4.15 44.87 -3.14
C GLN A 525 4.50 43.63 -3.97
N LEU A 526 5.02 43.82 -5.20
CA LEU A 526 5.51 42.73 -6.05
C LEU A 526 6.72 42.02 -5.42
N LYS A 527 7.68 42.75 -4.85
CA LYS A 527 8.83 42.16 -4.16
C LYS A 527 8.43 41.38 -2.90
N THR A 528 7.45 41.86 -2.13
CA THR A 528 6.89 41.08 -1.01
C THR A 528 6.11 39.84 -1.49
N LYS A 529 5.43 39.92 -2.65
CA LYS A 529 4.78 38.75 -3.26
C LYS A 529 5.82 37.71 -3.71
N GLU A 530 6.93 38.13 -4.31
CA GLU A 530 8.03 37.23 -4.69
C GLU A 530 8.66 36.54 -3.47
N GLN A 531 8.84 37.28 -2.36
CA GLN A 531 9.32 36.70 -1.09
C GLN A 531 8.33 35.66 -0.52
N ILE A 532 7.04 35.99 -0.45
CA ILE A 532 6.00 35.05 -0.01
C ILE A 532 5.90 33.83 -0.93
N GLN A 533 6.10 34.00 -2.24
CA GLN A 533 6.14 32.89 -3.21
C GLN A 533 7.35 31.96 -2.95
N ILE A 534 8.54 32.53 -2.69
CA ILE A 534 9.75 31.76 -2.35
C ILE A 534 9.55 31.00 -1.03
N GLU A 535 8.96 31.62 0.00
CA GLU A 535 8.62 30.97 1.26
C GLU A 535 7.58 29.86 1.08
N PHE A 536 6.55 30.09 0.26
CA PHE A 536 5.54 29.08 -0.08
C PHE A 536 6.14 27.88 -0.81
N ASP A 537 6.97 28.10 -1.83
CA ASP A 537 7.62 27.01 -2.57
C ASP A 537 8.66 26.26 -1.71
N HIS A 538 9.33 26.95 -0.77
CA HIS A 538 10.19 26.30 0.23
C HIS A 538 9.39 25.43 1.21
N LEU A 539 8.27 25.93 1.74
CA LEU A 539 7.41 25.19 2.66
C LEU A 539 6.76 23.98 1.97
N LYS A 540 6.33 24.16 0.72
CA LYS A 540 5.79 23.11 -0.16
C LYS A 540 6.83 22.02 -0.44
N LYS A 541 8.10 22.40 -0.63
CA LYS A 541 9.21 21.44 -0.76
C LYS A 541 9.45 20.69 0.54
N GLN A 542 9.51 21.37 1.69
CA GLN A 542 9.66 20.71 2.99
C GLN A 542 8.53 19.73 3.31
N TYR A 543 7.28 20.06 2.94
CA TYR A 543 6.16 19.14 3.07
C TYR A 543 6.35 17.89 2.19
N HIS A 544 6.77 18.06 0.93
CA HIS A 544 7.03 16.95 0.01
C HIS A 544 8.21 16.08 0.46
N ASP A 545 9.30 16.67 0.98
CA ASP A 545 10.43 15.94 1.53
C ASP A 545 10.03 15.10 2.77
N LEU A 546 9.10 15.60 3.61
CA LEU A 546 8.52 14.86 4.74
C LEU A 546 7.55 13.75 4.30
N GLU A 547 6.78 13.98 3.24
CA GLU A 547 5.88 13.00 2.62
C GLU A 547 6.67 11.84 1.98
N ILE A 548 7.78 12.15 1.31
CA ILE A 548 8.76 11.16 0.80
C ILE A 548 9.44 10.43 1.96
N GLY A 549 9.83 11.12 3.03
CA GLY A 549 10.43 10.48 4.21
C GLY A 549 9.49 9.47 4.88
N SER A 550 8.25 9.87 5.14
CA SER A 550 7.24 9.03 5.79
C SER A 550 6.72 7.88 4.91
N THR A 551 6.60 8.07 3.59
CA THR A 551 6.28 6.97 2.66
C THR A 551 7.42 5.97 2.53
N ASN A 552 8.68 6.42 2.51
CA ASN A 552 9.85 5.51 2.56
C ASN A 552 9.91 4.75 3.89
N GLU A 553 9.66 5.39 5.04
CA GLU A 553 9.57 4.70 6.33
C GLU A 553 8.48 3.61 6.36
N LEU A 554 7.34 3.84 5.71
CA LEU A 554 6.28 2.83 5.58
C LEU A 554 6.69 1.71 4.62
N LYS A 555 7.37 2.02 3.51
CA LYS A 555 7.93 1.03 2.59
C LYS A 555 8.96 0.13 3.28
N ASP A 556 9.87 0.71 4.05
CA ASP A 556 10.86 0.02 4.89
C ASP A 556 10.21 -0.97 5.88
N LYS A 557 9.10 -0.56 6.51
CA LYS A 557 8.32 -1.40 7.42
C LYS A 557 7.63 -2.54 6.66
N ILE A 558 7.09 -2.27 5.47
CA ILE A 558 6.47 -3.29 4.60
C ILE A 558 7.52 -4.30 4.09
N GLU A 559 8.69 -3.86 3.63
CA GLU A 559 9.77 -4.74 3.18
C GLU A 559 10.30 -5.62 4.33
N LYS A 560 10.47 -5.06 5.54
CA LYS A 560 10.85 -5.83 6.74
C LYS A 560 9.81 -6.89 7.12
N LEU A 561 8.52 -6.51 7.17
CA LEU A 561 7.43 -7.46 7.44
C LEU A 561 7.31 -8.54 6.35
N THR A 562 7.49 -8.18 5.08
CA THR A 562 7.47 -9.13 3.94
C THR A 562 8.64 -10.10 4.02
N SER A 563 9.84 -9.60 4.38
CA SER A 563 11.03 -10.43 4.60
C SER A 563 10.85 -11.40 5.78
N GLU A 564 10.33 -10.92 6.92
CA GLU A 564 9.99 -11.79 8.06
C GLU A 564 8.95 -12.86 7.72
N ILE A 565 7.91 -12.50 6.96
CA ILE A 565 6.87 -13.44 6.52
C ILE A 565 7.48 -14.50 5.58
N ASN A 566 8.27 -14.08 4.60
CA ASN A 566 8.96 -14.99 3.67
C ASN A 566 9.96 -15.90 4.40
N GLU A 567 10.66 -15.41 5.41
CA GLU A 567 11.58 -16.24 6.22
C GLU A 567 10.80 -17.26 7.07
N LYS A 568 9.66 -16.87 7.66
CA LYS A 568 8.77 -17.76 8.42
C LYS A 568 8.16 -18.85 7.51
N TRP A 569 7.70 -18.50 6.31
CA TRP A 569 7.23 -19.49 5.31
C TRP A 569 8.36 -20.40 4.81
N SER A 570 9.56 -19.86 4.52
CA SER A 570 10.72 -20.68 4.12
C SER A 570 11.12 -21.68 5.22
N LYS A 571 11.13 -21.26 6.48
CA LYS A 571 11.39 -22.13 7.64
C LYS A 571 10.30 -23.20 7.80
N LYS A 572 9.02 -22.85 7.61
CA LYS A 572 7.91 -23.81 7.67
C LYS A 572 7.99 -24.83 6.53
N ILE A 573 8.13 -24.39 5.28
CA ILE A 573 8.24 -25.27 4.10
C ILE A 573 9.44 -26.23 4.24
N LYS A 574 10.60 -25.75 4.75
CA LYS A 574 11.74 -26.62 5.05
C LYS A 574 11.43 -27.66 6.12
N SER A 575 10.79 -27.26 7.22
CA SER A 575 10.39 -28.19 8.29
C SER A 575 9.38 -29.23 7.81
N ASP A 576 8.39 -28.84 7.01
CA ASP A 576 7.36 -29.75 6.50
C ASP A 576 7.92 -30.67 5.39
N TYR A 577 8.83 -30.18 4.54
CA TYR A 577 9.62 -31.02 3.63
C TYR A 577 10.50 -32.03 4.38
N GLU A 578 11.15 -31.63 5.48
CA GLU A 578 11.93 -32.55 6.33
C GLU A 578 11.07 -33.62 7.02
N LYS A 579 9.81 -33.32 7.37
CA LYS A 579 8.85 -34.31 7.91
C LYS A 579 8.45 -35.30 6.83
N ILE A 580 7.93 -34.83 5.70
CA ILE A 580 7.50 -35.67 4.58
C ILE A 580 8.67 -36.55 4.10
N ARG A 581 9.90 -36.02 4.05
CA ARG A 581 11.08 -36.80 3.70
C ARG A 581 11.43 -37.89 4.73
N LYS A 582 11.23 -37.64 6.04
CA LYS A 582 11.41 -38.65 7.10
C LYS A 582 10.31 -39.71 7.05
N GLU A 583 9.06 -39.30 6.91
CA GLU A 583 7.88 -40.16 6.78
C GLU A 583 8.02 -41.09 5.56
N LEU A 584 8.41 -40.57 4.41
CA LEU A 584 8.66 -41.36 3.19
C LEU A 584 9.85 -42.32 3.33
N THR A 585 10.93 -41.93 4.02
CA THR A 585 12.02 -42.89 4.33
C THR A 585 11.57 -43.97 5.30
N GLN A 586 10.74 -43.63 6.29
CA GLN A 586 10.23 -44.59 7.26
C GLN A 586 9.26 -45.59 6.60
N GLN A 587 8.32 -45.12 5.78
CA GLN A 587 7.44 -45.97 4.98
C GLN A 587 8.25 -46.95 4.12
N LYS A 588 9.26 -46.46 3.39
CA LYS A 588 10.14 -47.30 2.57
C LYS A 588 10.88 -48.37 3.38
N ASP A 589 11.39 -48.05 4.57
CA ASP A 589 12.08 -49.04 5.41
C ASP A 589 11.09 -50.00 6.12
N GLU A 590 9.87 -49.57 6.45
CA GLU A 590 8.80 -50.45 6.95
C GLU A 590 8.27 -51.41 5.88
N GLU A 591 8.08 -50.96 4.64
CA GLU A 591 7.72 -51.81 3.49
C GLU A 591 8.82 -52.82 3.17
N ARG A 592 10.08 -52.36 3.18
CA ARG A 592 11.26 -53.22 3.04
C ARG A 592 11.36 -54.27 4.15
N LEU A 593 11.05 -53.93 5.40
CA LEU A 593 10.99 -54.90 6.50
C LEU A 593 9.88 -55.94 6.28
N LYS A 594 8.66 -55.50 5.95
CA LYS A 594 7.53 -56.40 5.63
C LYS A 594 7.86 -57.33 4.46
N ALA A 595 8.50 -56.84 3.40
CA ALA A 595 8.94 -57.66 2.27
C ALA A 595 10.02 -58.69 2.65
N ILE A 596 10.91 -58.37 3.59
CA ILE A 596 11.90 -59.32 4.13
C ILE A 596 11.22 -60.39 4.99
N GLU A 597 10.23 -60.03 5.82
CA GLU A 597 9.44 -60.98 6.62
C GLU A 597 8.59 -61.90 5.72
N GLU A 598 7.97 -61.37 4.66
CA GLU A 598 7.20 -62.12 3.67
C GLU A 598 8.09 -63.16 2.94
N LEU A 599 9.29 -62.75 2.50
CA LEU A 599 10.30 -63.63 1.89
C LEU A 599 10.85 -64.67 2.87
N GLN A 600 11.04 -64.33 4.15
CA GLN A 600 11.40 -65.31 5.17
C GLN A 600 10.29 -66.33 5.37
N ARG A 601 9.01 -65.90 5.41
CA ARG A 601 7.85 -66.79 5.54
C ARG A 601 7.71 -67.73 4.35
N GLN A 602 7.90 -67.25 3.12
CA GLN A 602 7.94 -68.09 1.92
C GLN A 602 9.06 -69.13 2.00
N LYS A 603 10.32 -68.70 2.21
CA LYS A 603 11.47 -69.62 2.34
C LYS A 603 11.29 -70.67 3.44
N GLN A 604 10.60 -70.32 4.52
CA GLN A 604 10.32 -71.23 5.64
C GLN A 604 9.22 -72.23 5.29
N ASN A 605 8.20 -71.84 4.52
CA ASN A 605 7.20 -72.74 3.94
C ASN A 605 7.84 -73.72 2.94
N ASP A 606 8.67 -73.22 2.01
CA ASP A 606 9.37 -74.04 1.01
C ASP A 606 10.25 -75.11 1.68
N LEU A 607 10.94 -74.74 2.76
CA LEU A 607 11.70 -75.66 3.60
C LEU A 607 10.83 -76.73 4.27
N THR A 608 9.56 -76.45 4.61
CA THR A 608 8.64 -77.47 5.13
C THR A 608 8.10 -78.38 4.02
N LEU A 609 7.80 -77.85 2.83
CA LEU A 609 7.35 -78.64 1.69
C LEU A 609 8.45 -79.62 1.21
N ALA A 610 9.69 -79.14 1.08
CA ALA A 610 10.84 -79.98 0.71
C ALA A 610 11.11 -81.08 1.77
N ARG A 611 10.95 -80.78 3.06
CA ARG A 611 11.07 -81.79 4.14
C ARG A 611 9.97 -82.85 4.06
N ASN A 612 8.74 -82.49 3.72
CA ASN A 612 7.65 -83.45 3.56
C ASN A 612 7.91 -84.39 2.38
N GLN A 613 8.38 -83.87 1.24
CA GLN A 613 8.74 -84.69 0.07
C GLN A 613 9.91 -85.64 0.35
N ILE A 614 10.90 -85.24 1.15
CA ILE A 614 11.98 -86.13 1.60
C ILE A 614 11.42 -87.29 2.43
N ASN A 615 10.52 -87.02 3.38
CA ASN A 615 9.89 -88.05 4.21
C ASN A 615 9.07 -89.07 3.37
N GLU A 616 8.39 -88.62 2.30
CA GLU A 616 7.65 -89.50 1.38
C GLU A 616 8.59 -90.42 0.59
N LEU A 617 9.72 -89.89 0.10
CA LEU A 617 10.75 -90.66 -0.61
C LEU A 617 11.46 -91.68 0.29
N GLU A 618 11.69 -91.34 1.57
CA GLU A 618 12.25 -92.28 2.56
C GLU A 618 11.30 -93.46 2.84
N GLN A 619 9.98 -93.24 2.90
CA GLN A 619 8.99 -94.32 3.04
C GLN A 619 8.97 -95.25 1.81
N GLN A 620 9.06 -94.70 0.60
CA GLN A 620 9.11 -95.50 -0.63
C GLN A 620 10.39 -96.37 -0.69
N LEU A 621 11.54 -95.85 -0.26
CA LEU A 621 12.79 -96.61 -0.17
C LEU A 621 12.70 -97.79 0.81
N GLN A 622 12.06 -97.60 1.98
CA GLN A 622 11.84 -98.71 2.93
C GLN A 622 10.93 -99.80 2.35
N GLN A 623 9.89 -99.43 1.59
CA GLN A 623 9.03 -100.40 0.91
C GLN A 623 9.82 -101.26 -0.09
N ILE A 624 10.66 -100.66 -0.93
CA ILE A 624 11.45 -101.38 -1.95
C ILE A 624 12.46 -102.35 -1.29
N GLN A 625 13.13 -101.95 -0.21
CA GLN A 625 14.04 -102.84 0.53
C GLN A 625 13.34 -104.09 1.08
N SER A 626 12.08 -103.97 1.54
CA SER A 626 11.31 -105.10 2.06
C SER A 626 10.95 -106.15 1.00
N GLN A 627 10.81 -105.74 -0.27
CA GLN A 627 10.46 -106.64 -1.37
C GLN A 627 11.67 -107.43 -1.87
N LEU A 628 12.83 -106.79 -1.99
CA LEU A 628 14.06 -107.42 -2.50
C LEU A 628 14.52 -108.59 -1.61
N LEU A 629 14.41 -108.43 -0.29
CA LEU A 629 14.83 -109.43 0.70
C LEU A 629 14.02 -110.73 0.59
N ASN A 630 12.71 -110.64 0.28
CA ASN A 630 11.82 -111.79 0.15
C ASN A 630 12.06 -112.61 -1.14
N GLN A 631 12.51 -111.98 -2.23
CA GLN A 631 12.90 -112.73 -3.44
C GLN A 631 14.21 -113.50 -3.24
N GLN A 632 15.19 -112.91 -2.53
CA GLN A 632 16.54 -113.46 -2.42
C GLN A 632 16.64 -114.70 -1.49
N GLN A 633 15.61 -114.99 -0.69
CA GLN A 633 15.54 -116.21 0.10
C GLN A 633 15.07 -117.42 -0.72
N LYS A 634 14.02 -117.27 -1.54
CA LYS A 634 13.41 -118.38 -2.29
C LYS A 634 14.36 -119.04 -3.30
N SER A 635 15.21 -118.27 -3.97
CA SER A 635 16.14 -118.81 -4.99
C SER A 635 17.30 -119.63 -4.44
N LYS A 636 17.52 -119.64 -3.11
CA LYS A 636 18.62 -120.41 -2.49
C LYS A 636 18.23 -121.85 -2.12
N GLU A 637 16.95 -122.14 -1.89
CA GLU A 637 16.50 -123.45 -1.42
C GLU A 637 16.43 -124.47 -2.57
N GLU A 638 15.99 -124.06 -3.76
CA GLU A 638 15.86 -124.94 -4.93
C GLU A 638 17.21 -125.39 -5.52
N SER A 639 18.26 -124.56 -5.40
CA SER A 639 19.58 -124.85 -6.00
C SER A 639 20.36 -125.95 -5.28
N LEU A 640 20.09 -126.18 -3.98
CA LEU A 640 20.88 -127.11 -3.16
C LEU A 640 20.64 -128.59 -3.50
N LEU A 641 19.43 -128.94 -3.93
CA LEU A 641 19.00 -130.33 -4.14
C LEU A 641 19.55 -130.96 -5.44
N ALA A 642 19.81 -130.14 -6.46
CA ALA A 642 20.23 -130.62 -7.78
C ALA A 642 21.70 -131.06 -7.85
N LEU A 643 22.56 -130.56 -6.96
CA LEU A 643 24.02 -130.71 -7.09
C LEU A 643 24.56 -132.05 -6.55
N GLN A 644 23.80 -132.74 -5.68
CA GLN A 644 24.27 -133.99 -5.06
C GLN A 644 24.26 -135.18 -6.03
N ASN A 645 23.19 -135.34 -6.81
CA ASN A 645 22.99 -136.53 -7.67
C ASN A 645 23.94 -136.59 -8.88
N ALA A 646 24.50 -135.47 -9.33
CA ALA A 646 25.27 -135.38 -10.57
C ALA A 646 26.76 -135.80 -10.47
N ASN A 647 27.23 -136.20 -9.28
CA ASN A 647 28.66 -136.39 -9.00
C ASN A 647 29.13 -137.86 -8.88
N GLU A 648 28.23 -138.83 -8.71
CA GLU A 648 28.63 -140.24 -8.55
C GLU A 648 28.87 -140.95 -9.88
N ASP A 649 27.98 -140.79 -10.87
CA ASP A 649 28.08 -141.49 -12.17
C ASP A 649 29.30 -141.07 -13.01
N LYS A 650 29.73 -139.81 -12.91
CA LYS A 650 30.87 -139.26 -13.69
C LYS A 650 32.19 -139.96 -13.42
N ARG A 651 32.33 -140.70 -12.31
CA ARG A 651 33.60 -141.33 -11.91
C ARG A 651 33.89 -142.70 -12.55
N ARG A 652 32.93 -143.33 -13.22
CA ARG A 652 33.12 -144.67 -13.83
C ARG A 652 33.46 -144.62 -15.32
N THR A 653 32.89 -143.69 -16.06
CA THR A 653 33.01 -143.63 -17.53
C THR A 653 34.34 -143.05 -18.06
N ILE A 654 35.04 -142.23 -17.27
CA ILE A 654 36.25 -141.51 -17.72
C ILE A 654 37.38 -142.45 -18.16
N ASN A 655 37.58 -143.58 -17.47
CA ASN A 655 38.71 -144.48 -17.74
C ASN A 655 38.56 -145.27 -19.06
N GLU A 656 37.34 -145.52 -19.53
CA GLU A 656 37.11 -146.30 -20.76
C GLU A 656 37.25 -145.44 -22.03
N PHE A 657 36.90 -144.15 -21.96
CA PHE A 657 36.99 -143.24 -23.11
C PHE A 657 38.43 -142.87 -23.49
N GLN A 658 39.37 -142.79 -22.55
CA GLN A 658 40.74 -142.34 -22.84
C GLN A 658 41.46 -143.22 -23.87
N MET A 659 41.25 -144.54 -23.84
CA MET A 659 41.82 -145.49 -24.80
C MET A 659 41.26 -145.32 -26.23
N ARG A 660 40.02 -144.82 -26.37
CA ARG A 660 39.33 -144.70 -27.67
C ARG A 660 39.60 -143.38 -28.39
N ILE A 661 40.05 -142.35 -27.67
CA ILE A 661 40.27 -141.00 -28.21
C ILE A 661 41.46 -140.96 -29.18
N GLN A 662 42.58 -141.64 -28.87
CA GLN A 662 43.82 -141.51 -29.65
C GLN A 662 43.68 -141.96 -31.12
N ASP A 663 43.00 -143.08 -31.40
CA ASP A 663 42.78 -143.54 -32.78
C ASP A 663 41.95 -142.53 -33.59
N LEU A 664 40.89 -141.97 -32.99
CA LEU A 664 39.96 -141.05 -33.65
C LEU A 664 40.61 -139.70 -33.97
N THR A 665 41.51 -139.20 -33.13
CA THR A 665 42.22 -137.92 -33.34
C THR A 665 42.93 -137.88 -34.71
N THR A 666 43.52 -138.99 -35.16
CA THR A 666 44.29 -139.03 -36.41
C THR A 666 43.45 -139.02 -37.68
N GLN A 667 42.16 -139.39 -37.61
CA GLN A 667 41.23 -139.28 -38.73
C GLN A 667 40.57 -137.90 -38.79
N ILE A 668 40.21 -137.35 -37.62
CA ILE A 668 39.56 -136.04 -37.48
C ILE A 668 40.39 -134.93 -38.15
N GLN A 669 41.71 -134.88 -37.89
CA GLN A 669 42.63 -133.88 -38.44
C GLN A 669 42.66 -133.79 -39.98
N ARG A 670 42.27 -134.85 -40.71
CA ARG A 670 42.21 -134.85 -42.18
C ARG A 670 40.88 -134.33 -42.74
N LEU A 671 39.83 -134.32 -41.93
CA LEU A 671 38.50 -133.80 -42.30
C LEU A 671 38.37 -132.32 -41.91
N GLU A 672 38.87 -131.95 -40.72
CA GLU A 672 38.87 -130.57 -40.20
C GLU A 672 39.44 -129.58 -41.22
N GLY A 673 40.61 -129.88 -41.80
CA GLY A 673 41.30 -129.01 -42.74
C GLY A 673 40.50 -128.66 -44.00
N LYS A 674 39.64 -129.57 -44.50
CA LYS A 674 38.74 -129.24 -45.62
C LYS A 674 37.54 -128.41 -45.16
N THR A 675 36.94 -128.79 -44.03
CA THR A 675 35.77 -128.06 -43.50
C THR A 675 36.10 -126.61 -43.09
N GLN A 676 37.36 -126.30 -42.78
CA GLN A 676 37.78 -124.94 -42.45
C GLN A 676 37.80 -123.99 -43.66
N GLU A 677 38.14 -124.45 -44.87
CA GLU A 677 38.18 -123.60 -46.06
C GLU A 677 36.77 -123.20 -46.52
N ASP A 678 35.84 -124.15 -46.58
CA ASP A 678 34.43 -123.90 -46.96
C ASP A 678 33.73 -122.96 -45.95
N LEU A 679 33.95 -123.18 -44.65
CA LEU A 679 33.38 -122.34 -43.58
C LEU A 679 33.89 -120.89 -43.64
N LEU A 680 35.13 -120.67 -44.10
CA LEU A 680 35.71 -119.34 -44.22
C LEU A 680 35.03 -118.54 -45.35
N GLN A 681 34.75 -119.17 -46.49
CA GLN A 681 34.06 -118.51 -47.61
C GLN A 681 32.62 -118.13 -47.25
N GLN A 682 31.89 -119.03 -46.58
CA GLN A 682 30.50 -118.78 -46.21
C GLN A 682 30.36 -117.63 -45.19
N LYS A 683 31.27 -117.53 -44.22
CA LYS A 683 31.34 -116.39 -43.29
C LYS A 683 31.56 -115.05 -44.02
N LEU A 684 32.46 -115.03 -44.99
CA LEU A 684 32.80 -113.81 -45.75
C LEU A 684 31.66 -113.30 -46.64
N GLN A 685 30.68 -114.16 -46.99
CA GLN A 685 29.43 -113.73 -47.65
C GLN A 685 28.46 -113.14 -46.63
N LEU A 686 28.20 -113.84 -45.52
CA LEU A 686 27.28 -113.38 -44.47
C LEU A 686 27.70 -112.04 -43.84
N GLU A 687 29.00 -111.81 -43.62
CA GLU A 687 29.48 -110.51 -43.14
C GLU A 687 29.14 -109.35 -44.10
N LYS A 688 29.21 -109.56 -45.42
CA LYS A 688 28.88 -108.52 -46.41
C LYS A 688 27.38 -108.22 -46.43
N GLU A 689 26.54 -109.25 -46.31
CA GLU A 689 25.09 -109.08 -46.25
C GLU A 689 24.67 -108.36 -44.95
N HIS A 690 25.24 -108.72 -43.81
CA HIS A 690 25.03 -108.01 -42.55
C HIS A 690 25.52 -106.55 -42.59
N ILE A 691 26.70 -106.27 -43.17
CA ILE A 691 27.19 -104.90 -43.35
C ILE A 691 26.21 -104.07 -44.19
N ASN A 692 25.69 -104.62 -45.28
CA ASN A 692 24.70 -103.92 -46.12
C ASN A 692 23.39 -103.64 -45.37
N GLN A 693 22.83 -104.63 -44.66
CA GLN A 693 21.62 -104.46 -43.85
C GLN A 693 21.81 -103.42 -42.73
N ILE A 694 22.96 -103.44 -42.05
CA ILE A 694 23.33 -102.45 -41.02
C ILE A 694 23.41 -101.04 -41.63
N ASN A 695 23.92 -100.90 -42.86
CA ASN A 695 24.02 -99.61 -43.54
C ASN A 695 22.66 -99.10 -44.01
N GLU A 696 21.77 -99.96 -44.51
CA GLU A 696 20.38 -99.56 -44.84
C GLU A 696 19.59 -99.14 -43.60
N LEU A 697 19.70 -99.89 -42.50
CA LEU A 697 19.05 -99.56 -41.22
C LEU A 697 19.57 -98.24 -40.65
N LYS A 698 20.88 -97.99 -40.71
CA LYS A 698 21.48 -96.69 -40.36
C LYS A 698 20.98 -95.56 -41.26
N GLY A 699 20.84 -95.82 -42.57
CA GLY A 699 20.28 -94.87 -43.52
C GLY A 699 18.87 -94.43 -43.14
N ARG A 700 17.96 -95.40 -42.95
CA ARG A 700 16.58 -95.13 -42.51
C ARG A 700 16.54 -94.42 -41.16
N HIS A 701 17.28 -94.90 -40.16
CA HIS A 701 17.29 -94.28 -38.83
C HIS A 701 17.80 -92.82 -38.85
N MET A 702 18.78 -92.49 -39.69
CA MET A 702 19.23 -91.11 -39.91
C MET A 702 18.17 -90.25 -40.60
N GLU A 703 17.41 -90.81 -41.55
CA GLU A 703 16.31 -90.13 -42.24
C GLU A 703 15.11 -89.91 -41.30
N ASP A 704 14.78 -90.90 -40.46
CA ASP A 704 13.74 -90.84 -39.42
C ASP A 704 14.09 -89.80 -38.34
N ILE A 705 15.33 -89.80 -37.83
CA ILE A 705 15.82 -88.78 -36.90
C ILE A 705 15.72 -87.38 -37.54
N ARG A 706 16.12 -87.26 -38.81
CA ARG A 706 16.02 -85.98 -39.54
C ARG A 706 14.57 -85.54 -39.73
N GLY A 707 13.65 -86.46 -40.00
CA GLY A 707 12.22 -86.21 -40.08
C GLY A 707 11.64 -85.75 -38.75
N GLN A 708 11.97 -86.42 -37.65
CA GLN A 708 11.58 -86.05 -36.29
C GLN A 708 12.15 -84.68 -35.88
N GLN A 709 13.42 -84.40 -36.16
CA GLN A 709 14.04 -83.09 -35.91
C GLN A 709 13.36 -81.98 -36.71
N LEU A 710 13.03 -82.23 -37.98
CA LEU A 710 12.37 -81.23 -38.83
C LEU A 710 10.92 -80.98 -38.38
N ALA A 711 10.18 -82.03 -38.00
CA ALA A 711 8.83 -81.91 -37.43
C ALA A 711 8.83 -81.22 -36.05
N TYR A 712 9.84 -81.46 -35.21
CA TYR A 712 9.99 -80.79 -33.92
C TYR A 712 10.35 -79.31 -34.10
N ASN A 713 11.23 -78.99 -35.06
CA ASN A 713 11.57 -77.61 -35.39
C ASN A 713 10.36 -76.84 -35.94
N THR A 714 9.60 -77.40 -36.89
CA THR A 714 8.38 -76.72 -37.39
C THR A 714 7.31 -76.60 -36.31
N HIS A 715 7.20 -77.56 -35.37
CA HIS A 715 6.29 -77.42 -34.23
C HIS A 715 6.74 -76.32 -33.24
N LEU A 716 8.04 -76.19 -32.97
CA LEU A 716 8.57 -75.07 -32.18
C LEU A 716 8.38 -73.73 -32.90
N GLU A 717 8.49 -73.69 -34.22
CA GLU A 717 8.21 -72.49 -35.02
C GLU A 717 6.72 -72.12 -34.99
N THR A 718 5.78 -73.08 -35.05
CA THR A 718 4.35 -72.77 -34.88
C THR A 718 4.02 -72.30 -33.47
N ILE A 719 4.56 -72.93 -32.42
CA ILE A 719 4.36 -72.49 -31.03
C ILE A 719 4.94 -71.07 -30.82
N ARG A 720 6.11 -70.75 -31.41
CA ARG A 720 6.68 -69.39 -31.36
C ARG A 720 5.80 -68.39 -32.09
N ALA A 721 5.36 -68.68 -33.31
CA ALA A 721 4.50 -67.79 -34.08
C ALA A 721 3.15 -67.54 -33.40
N ASP A 722 2.54 -68.57 -32.79
CA ASP A 722 1.31 -68.41 -32.01
C ASP A 722 1.56 -67.62 -30.71
N HIS A 723 2.69 -67.83 -30.02
CA HIS A 723 3.02 -67.05 -28.83
C HIS A 723 3.31 -65.58 -29.16
N GLU A 724 4.13 -65.30 -30.16
CA GLU A 724 4.40 -63.95 -30.69
C GLU A 724 3.10 -63.26 -31.12
N ARG A 725 2.16 -64.00 -31.72
CA ARG A 725 0.83 -63.51 -32.07
C ARG A 725 -0.03 -63.20 -30.84
N THR A 726 -0.03 -64.05 -29.81
CA THR A 726 -0.75 -63.74 -28.55
C THR A 726 -0.18 -62.49 -27.87
N LEU A 727 1.15 -62.39 -27.79
CA LEU A 727 1.83 -61.23 -27.21
C LEU A 727 1.55 -59.95 -28.01
N ALA A 728 1.54 -60.01 -29.34
CA ALA A 728 1.17 -58.88 -30.19
C ALA A 728 -0.28 -58.42 -29.96
N LEU A 729 -1.23 -59.34 -29.81
CA LEU A 729 -2.64 -59.04 -29.51
C LEU A 729 -2.83 -58.46 -28.10
N GLU A 730 -2.04 -58.92 -27.11
CA GLU A 730 -2.05 -58.35 -25.76
C GLU A 730 -1.44 -56.95 -25.71
N ILE A 731 -0.34 -56.72 -26.43
CA ILE A 731 0.26 -55.39 -26.61
C ILE A 731 -0.73 -54.45 -27.34
N GLU A 732 -1.40 -54.91 -28.40
CA GLU A 732 -2.42 -54.13 -29.11
C GLU A 732 -3.60 -53.77 -28.19
N LYS A 733 -4.14 -54.74 -27.44
CA LYS A 733 -5.19 -54.53 -26.45
C LYS A 733 -4.77 -53.53 -25.37
N HIS A 734 -3.55 -53.64 -24.85
CA HIS A 734 -3.02 -52.74 -23.83
C HIS A 734 -2.80 -51.32 -24.38
N ASN A 735 -2.31 -51.19 -25.62
CA ASN A 735 -2.18 -49.92 -26.32
C ASN A 735 -3.54 -49.25 -26.57
N VAL A 736 -4.56 -50.00 -26.99
CA VAL A 736 -5.94 -49.48 -27.15
C VAL A 736 -6.52 -49.04 -25.80
N GLN A 737 -6.27 -49.78 -24.72
CA GLN A 737 -6.69 -49.39 -23.37
C GLN A 737 -5.96 -48.13 -22.88
N HIS A 738 -4.64 -48.04 -23.08
CA HIS A 738 -3.86 -46.83 -22.81
C HIS A 738 -4.36 -45.62 -23.61
N GLN A 739 -4.62 -45.78 -24.91
CA GLN A 739 -5.12 -44.71 -25.76
C GLN A 739 -6.53 -44.25 -25.33
N SER A 740 -7.40 -45.18 -24.94
CA SER A 740 -8.71 -44.87 -24.35
C SER A 740 -8.58 -44.11 -23.02
N ASN A 741 -7.68 -44.52 -22.13
CA ASN A 741 -7.40 -43.84 -20.86
C ASN A 741 -6.83 -42.43 -21.09
N ILE A 742 -5.92 -42.27 -22.06
CA ILE A 742 -5.36 -40.96 -22.45
C ILE A 742 -6.46 -40.05 -23.02
N GLU A 743 -7.40 -40.59 -23.81
CA GLU A 743 -8.55 -39.83 -24.29
C GLU A 743 -9.53 -39.46 -23.16
N GLN A 744 -9.75 -40.32 -22.18
CA GLN A 744 -10.57 -40.03 -21.00
C GLN A 744 -9.92 -38.92 -20.16
N LEU A 745 -8.64 -39.06 -19.81
CA LEU A 745 -7.88 -38.03 -19.09
C LEU A 745 -7.87 -36.69 -19.85
N ARG A 746 -7.70 -36.69 -21.19
CA ARG A 746 -7.82 -35.47 -22.01
C ARG A 746 -9.21 -34.86 -21.98
N LYS A 747 -10.28 -35.67 -21.99
CA LYS A 747 -11.68 -35.21 -21.90
C LYS A 747 -11.97 -34.64 -20.51
N ASP A 748 -11.46 -35.26 -19.44
CA ASP A 748 -11.69 -34.82 -18.07
C ASP A 748 -10.85 -33.59 -17.71
N ILE A 749 -9.59 -33.50 -18.13
CA ILE A 749 -8.79 -32.26 -18.05
C ILE A 749 -9.44 -31.12 -18.84
N SER A 750 -9.99 -31.40 -20.03
CA SER A 750 -10.73 -30.41 -20.83
C SER A 750 -12.04 -29.97 -20.14
N ARG A 751 -12.69 -30.88 -19.40
CA ARG A 751 -13.87 -30.56 -18.58
C ARG A 751 -13.50 -29.69 -17.38
N THR A 752 -12.47 -30.02 -16.60
CA THR A 752 -12.08 -29.23 -15.42
C THR A 752 -11.67 -27.82 -15.83
N TYR A 753 -10.84 -27.66 -16.88
CA TYR A 753 -10.52 -26.34 -17.41
C TYR A 753 -11.76 -25.58 -17.92
N SER A 754 -12.74 -26.26 -18.53
CA SER A 754 -13.99 -25.61 -18.96
C SER A 754 -14.85 -25.17 -17.77
N THR A 755 -14.95 -25.96 -16.70
CA THR A 755 -15.72 -25.59 -15.51
C THR A 755 -15.02 -24.51 -14.69
N GLU A 756 -13.70 -24.57 -14.54
CA GLU A 756 -12.89 -23.52 -13.91
C GLU A 756 -13.04 -22.19 -14.67
N LEU A 757 -12.99 -22.23 -16.01
CA LEU A 757 -13.20 -21.05 -16.85
C LEU A 757 -14.61 -20.47 -16.65
N GLU A 758 -15.66 -21.30 -16.76
CA GLU A 758 -17.04 -20.86 -16.50
C GLU A 758 -17.23 -20.30 -15.08
N GLU A 759 -16.54 -20.83 -14.08
CA GLU A 759 -16.62 -20.33 -12.70
C GLU A 759 -15.88 -19.00 -12.53
N LYS A 760 -14.72 -18.79 -13.17
CA LYS A 760 -14.07 -17.48 -13.22
C LYS A 760 -14.91 -16.46 -14.00
N GLU A 761 -15.51 -16.85 -15.12
CA GLU A 761 -16.44 -15.98 -15.87
C GLU A 761 -17.68 -15.63 -15.03
N ARG A 762 -18.27 -16.58 -14.29
CA ARG A 762 -19.37 -16.32 -13.35
C ARG A 762 -18.93 -15.44 -12.18
N ALA A 763 -17.72 -15.61 -11.66
CA ALA A 763 -17.18 -14.76 -10.60
C ALA A 763 -16.99 -13.32 -11.10
N HIS A 764 -16.28 -13.12 -12.20
CA HIS A 764 -16.07 -11.80 -12.79
C HIS A 764 -17.38 -11.14 -13.25
N SER A 765 -18.36 -11.92 -13.72
CA SER A 765 -19.71 -11.42 -14.04
C SER A 765 -20.45 -10.91 -12.78
N LYS A 766 -20.37 -11.63 -11.65
CA LYS A 766 -20.89 -11.17 -10.35
C LYS A 766 -20.16 -9.91 -9.86
N GLU A 767 -18.84 -9.87 -9.97
CA GLU A 767 -18.00 -8.72 -9.57
C GLU A 767 -18.33 -7.48 -10.41
N LEU A 768 -18.39 -7.62 -11.74
CA LEU A 768 -18.79 -6.55 -12.66
C LEU A 768 -20.22 -6.06 -12.39
N ALA A 769 -21.16 -6.95 -12.08
CA ALA A 769 -22.52 -6.56 -11.68
C ALA A 769 -22.53 -5.80 -10.34
N ALA A 770 -21.73 -6.23 -9.35
CA ALA A 770 -21.62 -5.55 -8.06
C ALA A 770 -20.95 -4.16 -8.19
N VAL A 771 -19.89 -4.04 -8.99
CA VAL A 771 -19.20 -2.77 -9.27
C VAL A 771 -20.12 -1.82 -10.05
N ARG A 772 -20.88 -2.32 -11.04
CA ARG A 772 -21.90 -1.52 -11.73
C ARG A 772 -22.97 -1.01 -10.77
N LEU A 773 -23.53 -1.86 -9.91
CA LEU A 773 -24.52 -1.44 -8.92
C LEU A 773 -23.98 -0.42 -7.91
N GLN A 774 -22.70 -0.52 -7.52
CA GLN A 774 -22.03 0.49 -6.70
C GLN A 774 -21.82 1.82 -7.45
N LEU A 775 -21.46 1.77 -8.74
CA LEU A 775 -21.33 2.93 -9.60
C LEU A 775 -22.68 3.63 -9.83
N ASP A 776 -23.73 2.88 -10.15
CA ASP A 776 -25.09 3.39 -10.34
C ASP A 776 -25.59 4.07 -9.06
N ARG A 777 -25.40 3.45 -7.89
CA ARG A 777 -25.71 4.04 -6.58
C ARG A 777 -24.86 5.28 -6.28
N ALA A 778 -23.61 5.33 -6.71
CA ALA A 778 -22.78 6.53 -6.58
C ALA A 778 -23.29 7.66 -7.48
N LEU A 779 -23.67 7.36 -8.73
CA LEU A 779 -24.26 8.31 -9.68
C LEU A 779 -25.66 8.80 -9.26
N GLU A 780 -26.45 7.99 -8.57
CA GLU A 780 -27.68 8.46 -7.91
C GLU A 780 -27.38 9.42 -6.76
N LEU A 781 -26.37 9.11 -5.94
CA LEU A 781 -25.95 9.98 -4.84
C LEU A 781 -25.30 11.29 -5.31
N THR A 782 -24.62 11.33 -6.46
CA THR A 782 -24.20 12.63 -7.05
C THR A 782 -25.41 13.38 -7.60
N LYS A 783 -26.30 12.74 -8.36
CA LYS A 783 -27.54 13.38 -8.88
C LYS A 783 -28.46 13.94 -7.79
N ILE A 784 -28.49 13.33 -6.61
CA ILE A 784 -29.22 13.88 -5.45
C ILE A 784 -28.52 15.14 -4.94
N LYS A 785 -27.19 15.10 -4.74
CA LYS A 785 -26.40 16.25 -4.27
C LYS A 785 -26.36 17.40 -5.28
N GLU A 786 -26.35 17.10 -6.56
CA GLU A 786 -26.45 18.07 -7.67
C GLU A 786 -27.79 18.81 -7.55
N ARG A 787 -28.92 18.09 -7.43
CA ARG A 787 -30.24 18.72 -7.20
C ARG A 787 -30.33 19.48 -5.89
N GLU A 788 -29.73 19.00 -4.81
CA GLU A 788 -29.66 19.71 -3.52
C GLU A 788 -28.86 21.02 -3.65
N ALA A 789 -27.79 21.03 -4.46
CA ALA A 789 -27.02 22.22 -4.77
C ALA A 789 -27.79 23.17 -5.71
N ASP A 790 -28.45 22.65 -6.75
CA ASP A 790 -29.27 23.42 -7.69
C ASP A 790 -30.42 24.13 -6.96
N LEU A 791 -31.20 23.40 -6.14
CA LEU A 791 -32.24 23.98 -5.29
C LEU A 791 -31.67 25.02 -4.33
N ARG A 792 -30.45 24.81 -3.81
CA ARG A 792 -29.81 25.79 -2.93
C ARG A 792 -29.30 27.02 -3.67
N ILE A 793 -28.95 26.90 -4.95
CA ILE A 793 -28.65 28.01 -5.85
C ILE A 793 -29.94 28.77 -6.16
N GLU A 794 -31.05 28.10 -6.48
CA GLU A 794 -32.36 28.73 -6.68
C GLU A 794 -32.85 29.51 -5.45
N ASP A 795 -32.76 28.92 -4.25
CA ASP A 795 -32.99 29.59 -2.95
C ASP A 795 -32.19 30.90 -2.85
N LEU A 796 -30.87 30.81 -3.01
CA LEU A 796 -29.95 31.94 -2.83
C LEU A 796 -30.11 33.01 -3.92
N THR A 797 -30.44 32.61 -5.15
CA THR A 797 -30.78 33.52 -6.25
C THR A 797 -32.11 34.22 -5.98
N SER A 798 -33.12 33.52 -5.44
CA SER A 798 -34.39 34.12 -5.01
C SER A 798 -34.17 35.14 -3.89
N ASP A 799 -33.39 34.77 -2.86
CA ASP A 799 -33.01 35.67 -1.77
C ASP A 799 -32.26 36.90 -2.31
N LEU A 800 -31.26 36.72 -3.17
CA LEU A 800 -30.52 37.81 -3.82
C LEU A 800 -31.44 38.74 -4.63
N ASN A 801 -32.38 38.19 -5.41
CA ASN A 801 -33.36 38.97 -6.16
C ASN A 801 -34.28 39.78 -5.22
N ILE A 802 -34.66 39.23 -4.07
CA ILE A 802 -35.44 39.93 -3.04
C ILE A 802 -34.60 41.03 -2.37
N LYS A 803 -33.30 40.80 -2.08
CA LYS A 803 -32.40 41.84 -1.54
C LYS A 803 -32.16 42.95 -2.57
N GLN A 804 -31.92 42.60 -3.84
CA GLN A 804 -31.73 43.56 -4.93
C GLN A 804 -32.99 44.41 -5.12
N SER A 805 -34.18 43.79 -5.19
CA SER A 805 -35.46 44.52 -5.27
C SER A 805 -35.66 45.50 -4.10
N ARG A 806 -35.19 45.16 -2.90
CA ARG A 806 -35.21 46.08 -1.74
C ARG A 806 -34.19 47.21 -1.89
N ILE A 807 -33.00 46.95 -2.41
CA ILE A 807 -32.00 47.97 -2.72
C ILE A 807 -32.54 48.92 -3.79
N ASP A 808 -33.13 48.40 -4.87
CA ASP A 808 -33.71 49.19 -5.96
C ASP A 808 -34.92 50.03 -5.51
N ASN A 809 -35.69 49.55 -4.53
CA ASN A 809 -36.69 50.36 -3.83
C ASN A 809 -36.00 51.49 -3.02
N CYS A 810 -35.06 51.16 -2.15
CA CYS A 810 -34.36 52.16 -1.33
C CYS A 810 -33.61 53.23 -2.17
N LEU A 811 -33.12 52.86 -3.36
CA LEU A 811 -32.52 53.78 -4.32
C LEU A 811 -33.56 54.69 -4.99
N ARG A 812 -34.78 54.20 -5.27
CA ARG A 812 -35.91 55.05 -5.70
C ARG A 812 -36.33 55.99 -4.58
N ASP A 813 -36.52 55.49 -3.36
CA ASP A 813 -36.87 56.31 -2.19
C ASP A 813 -35.81 57.40 -1.93
N LEU A 814 -34.51 57.08 -2.08
CA LEU A 814 -33.41 58.05 -2.00
C LEU A 814 -33.46 59.12 -3.10
N ASN A 815 -33.78 58.74 -4.33
CA ASN A 815 -33.89 59.68 -5.45
C ASN A 815 -35.11 60.59 -5.28
N GLU A 816 -36.26 60.05 -4.88
CA GLU A 816 -37.47 60.84 -4.57
C GLU A 816 -37.22 61.82 -3.42
N LEU A 817 -36.50 61.40 -2.37
CA LEU A 817 -36.08 62.29 -1.28
C LEU A 817 -35.07 63.36 -1.74
N GLN A 818 -34.16 63.05 -2.67
CA GLN A 818 -33.25 64.05 -3.26
C GLN A 818 -34.01 65.06 -4.12
N GLU A 819 -34.97 64.62 -4.95
CA GLU A 819 -35.83 65.53 -5.71
C GLU A 819 -36.67 66.43 -4.79
N GLN A 820 -37.25 65.89 -3.71
CA GLN A 820 -37.95 66.68 -2.69
C GLN A 820 -37.02 67.70 -2.00
N ILE A 821 -35.78 67.33 -1.70
CA ILE A 821 -34.77 68.23 -1.12
C ILE A 821 -34.41 69.36 -2.10
N GLU A 822 -34.22 69.08 -3.39
CA GLU A 822 -33.93 70.13 -4.38
C GLU A 822 -35.14 71.02 -4.69
N GLN A 823 -36.37 70.47 -4.68
CA GLN A 823 -37.61 71.28 -4.72
C GLN A 823 -37.71 72.22 -3.52
N LEU A 824 -37.45 71.73 -2.30
CA LEU A 824 -37.46 72.57 -1.09
C LEU A 824 -36.34 73.61 -1.09
N ARG A 825 -35.15 73.31 -1.63
CA ARG A 825 -34.08 74.30 -1.83
C ARG A 825 -34.49 75.40 -2.82
N TYR A 826 -35.13 75.02 -3.93
CA TYR A 826 -35.65 75.96 -4.92
C TYR A 826 -36.70 76.89 -4.30
N ASP A 827 -37.66 76.33 -3.56
CA ASP A 827 -38.69 77.12 -2.86
C ASP A 827 -38.09 78.06 -1.80
N ILE A 828 -37.09 77.61 -1.04
CA ILE A 828 -36.37 78.46 -0.05
C ILE A 828 -35.64 79.61 -0.75
N ASP A 829 -34.98 79.38 -1.88
CA ASP A 829 -34.32 80.44 -2.67
C ASP A 829 -35.35 81.41 -3.28
N MET A 830 -36.46 80.90 -3.84
CA MET A 830 -37.54 81.72 -4.37
C MET A 830 -38.22 82.59 -3.30
N ARG A 831 -38.50 82.03 -2.11
CA ARG A 831 -39.00 82.80 -0.95
C ARG A 831 -37.95 83.76 -0.40
N SER A 832 -36.66 83.43 -0.45
CA SER A 832 -35.59 84.34 -0.07
C SER A 832 -35.50 85.54 -1.03
N LYS A 833 -35.66 85.32 -2.34
CA LYS A 833 -35.74 86.38 -3.36
C LYS A 833 -36.98 87.25 -3.19
N GLU A 834 -38.13 86.65 -2.87
CA GLU A 834 -39.37 87.37 -2.56
C GLU A 834 -39.24 88.23 -1.30
N LEU A 835 -38.69 87.68 -0.21
CA LEU A 835 -38.43 88.41 1.03
C LEU A 835 -37.43 89.56 0.81
N GLN A 836 -36.43 89.41 -0.06
CA GLN A 836 -35.55 90.51 -0.48
C GLN A 836 -36.29 91.59 -1.29
N ARG A 837 -37.24 91.24 -2.16
CA ARG A 837 -38.09 92.22 -2.87
C ARG A 837 -38.95 93.02 -1.87
N VAL A 838 -39.70 92.32 -1.01
CA VAL A 838 -40.55 92.94 0.02
C VAL A 838 -39.71 93.83 0.95
N ARG A 839 -38.51 93.39 1.35
CA ARG A 839 -37.59 94.21 2.15
C ARG A 839 -37.14 95.48 1.41
N ASN A 840 -36.80 95.39 0.13
CA ASN A 840 -36.38 96.54 -0.67
C ASN A 840 -37.54 97.51 -0.94
N GLU A 841 -38.75 97.00 -1.14
CA GLU A 841 -39.98 97.79 -1.29
C GLU A 841 -40.33 98.51 0.01
N ALA A 842 -40.37 97.80 1.14
CA ALA A 842 -40.57 98.42 2.46
C ALA A 842 -39.50 99.46 2.80
N GLN A 843 -38.22 99.20 2.49
CA GLN A 843 -37.14 100.16 2.68
C GLN A 843 -37.29 101.41 1.80
N LYS A 844 -37.88 101.27 0.61
CA LYS A 844 -38.22 102.38 -0.29
C LYS A 844 -39.43 103.17 0.23
N GLU A 845 -40.45 102.50 0.75
CA GLU A 845 -41.60 103.17 1.38
C GLU A 845 -41.21 103.95 2.64
N ILE A 846 -40.35 103.37 3.49
CA ILE A 846 -39.76 104.06 4.65
C ILE A 846 -39.05 105.34 4.20
N LYS A 847 -38.13 105.25 3.23
CA LYS A 847 -37.44 106.45 2.69
C LYS A 847 -38.40 107.49 2.11
N ASN A 848 -39.40 107.07 1.34
CA ASN A 848 -40.42 107.97 0.79
C ASN A 848 -41.23 108.66 1.89
N ARG A 849 -41.46 107.99 3.03
CA ARG A 849 -42.20 108.53 4.19
C ARG A 849 -41.32 109.46 5.02
N GLU A 850 -40.05 109.11 5.23
CA GLU A 850 -39.03 109.97 5.85
C GLU A 850 -38.85 111.26 5.04
N GLU A 851 -38.76 111.18 3.72
CA GLU A 851 -38.62 112.34 2.82
C GLU A 851 -39.87 113.23 2.85
N LYS A 852 -41.08 112.65 2.83
CA LYS A 852 -42.33 113.42 3.01
C LYS A 852 -42.38 114.15 4.35
N LEU A 853 -42.11 113.47 5.46
CA LEU A 853 -42.08 114.07 6.80
C LEU A 853 -41.00 115.15 6.93
N ARG A 854 -39.84 114.93 6.29
CA ARG A 854 -38.75 115.91 6.21
C ARG A 854 -39.19 117.17 5.46
N ASN A 855 -39.85 117.01 4.32
CA ASN A 855 -40.35 118.13 3.51
C ASN A 855 -41.49 118.89 4.22
N GLU A 856 -42.44 118.19 4.83
CA GLU A 856 -43.47 118.80 5.69
C GLU A 856 -42.86 119.59 6.86
N ASN A 857 -41.79 119.09 7.46
CA ASN A 857 -41.12 119.75 8.58
C ASN A 857 -40.32 120.98 8.11
N GLU A 858 -39.64 120.90 6.96
CA GLU A 858 -39.02 122.08 6.34
C GLU A 858 -40.06 123.14 5.96
N GLU A 859 -41.23 122.75 5.45
CA GLU A 859 -42.31 123.67 5.10
C GLU A 859 -42.88 124.35 6.35
N LYS A 860 -43.17 123.59 7.41
CA LYS A 860 -43.58 124.14 8.73
C LYS A 860 -42.54 125.09 9.31
N ILE A 861 -41.24 124.81 9.15
CA ILE A 861 -40.16 125.71 9.58
C ILE A 861 -40.11 126.99 8.73
N ARG A 862 -40.29 126.90 7.39
CA ARG A 862 -40.35 128.06 6.50
C ARG A 862 -41.56 128.96 6.81
N ASP A 863 -42.71 128.37 7.09
CA ASP A 863 -43.91 129.12 7.49
C ASP A 863 -43.73 129.77 8.87
N LEU A 864 -43.13 129.07 9.85
CA LEU A 864 -42.83 129.65 11.16
C LEU A 864 -41.85 130.82 11.10
N LEU A 865 -40.81 130.71 10.27
CA LEU A 865 -39.89 131.81 9.95
C LEU A 865 -40.63 132.97 9.28
N ARG A 866 -41.53 132.70 8.35
CA ARG A 866 -42.34 133.71 7.67
C ARG A 866 -43.33 134.40 8.61
N THR A 867 -43.91 133.70 9.59
CA THR A 867 -44.73 134.34 10.64
C THR A 867 -43.86 135.22 11.54
N HIS A 868 -42.69 134.74 11.98
CA HIS A 868 -41.76 135.54 12.79
C HIS A 868 -41.31 136.81 12.05
N GLU A 869 -40.88 136.70 10.79
CA GLU A 869 -40.55 137.86 9.95
C GLU A 869 -41.68 138.89 9.84
N ASN A 870 -42.93 138.43 9.79
CA ASN A 870 -44.10 139.32 9.70
C ASN A 870 -44.45 139.95 11.05
N GLU A 871 -44.22 139.25 12.16
CA GLU A 871 -44.39 139.76 13.52
C GLU A 871 -43.29 140.77 13.89
N GLU A 872 -42.04 140.49 13.50
CA GLU A 872 -40.91 141.40 13.62
C GLU A 872 -41.15 142.69 12.82
N LYS A 873 -41.65 142.59 11.58
CA LYS A 873 -42.04 143.77 10.76
C LYS A 873 -43.19 144.56 11.40
N LYS A 874 -44.22 143.90 11.95
CA LYS A 874 -45.30 144.59 12.70
C LYS A 874 -44.76 145.32 13.92
N LEU A 875 -43.88 144.69 14.69
CA LEU A 875 -43.30 145.28 15.90
C LEU A 875 -42.42 146.49 15.55
N LEU A 876 -41.68 146.44 14.43
CA LEU A 876 -40.94 147.58 13.89
C LEU A 876 -41.87 148.72 13.42
N ASP A 877 -42.98 148.40 12.74
CA ASP A 877 -43.99 149.40 12.34
C ASP A 877 -44.70 150.04 13.54
N GLU A 878 -44.98 149.26 14.59
CA GLU A 878 -45.56 149.75 15.85
C GLU A 878 -44.56 150.62 16.62
N PHE A 879 -43.29 150.22 16.68
CA PHE A 879 -42.20 151.03 17.25
C PHE A 879 -42.01 152.35 16.48
N ALA A 880 -42.07 152.31 15.14
CA ALA A 880 -41.99 153.51 14.30
C ALA A 880 -43.14 154.48 14.58
N LYS A 881 -44.39 153.99 14.67
CA LYS A 881 -45.57 154.79 15.04
C LYS A 881 -45.48 155.37 16.46
N ALA A 882 -45.01 154.58 17.43
CA ALA A 882 -44.81 155.05 18.80
C ALA A 882 -43.74 156.16 18.86
N HIS A 883 -42.66 156.03 18.09
CA HIS A 883 -41.61 157.04 17.98
C HIS A 883 -42.07 158.30 17.22
N GLU A 884 -42.98 158.18 16.25
CA GLU A 884 -43.62 159.33 15.59
C GLU A 884 -44.59 160.07 16.52
N LEU A 885 -45.42 159.35 17.29
CA LEU A 885 -46.26 159.92 18.35
C LEU A 885 -45.40 160.65 19.41
N LEU A 886 -44.26 160.08 19.80
CA LEU A 886 -43.32 160.72 20.71
C LEU A 886 -42.78 162.05 20.14
N LYS A 887 -42.42 162.10 18.85
CA LYS A 887 -42.02 163.33 18.17
C LYS A 887 -43.13 164.38 18.11
N LEU A 888 -44.37 163.96 17.83
CA LEU A 888 -45.52 164.86 17.84
C LEU A 888 -45.74 165.49 19.22
N HIS A 889 -45.64 164.70 20.30
CA HIS A 889 -45.76 165.23 21.66
C HIS A 889 -44.58 166.14 22.07
N ILE A 890 -43.35 165.84 21.63
CA ILE A 890 -42.21 166.77 21.79
C ILE A 890 -42.48 168.11 21.07
N SER A 891 -43.03 168.07 19.84
CA SER A 891 -43.38 169.28 19.09
C SER A 891 -44.53 170.07 19.74
N GLU A 892 -45.50 169.38 20.34
CA GLU A 892 -46.59 169.99 21.11
C GLU A 892 -46.07 170.69 22.38
N LEU A 893 -45.14 170.05 23.11
CA LEU A 893 -44.50 170.62 24.29
C LEU A 893 -43.61 171.82 23.94
N GLN A 894 -42.92 171.79 22.79
CA GLN A 894 -42.17 172.93 22.26
C GLN A 894 -43.10 174.11 21.93
N SER A 895 -44.19 173.87 21.19
CA SER A 895 -45.16 174.92 20.87
C SER A 895 -45.80 175.56 22.11
N LYS A 896 -46.04 174.78 23.18
CA LYS A 896 -46.53 175.29 24.47
C LYS A 896 -45.50 176.10 25.25
N LEU A 897 -44.21 175.78 25.08
CA LEU A 897 -43.12 176.56 25.65
C LEU A 897 -42.99 177.92 24.93
N ASP A 898 -43.01 177.91 23.60
CA ASP A 898 -42.95 179.12 22.78
C ASP A 898 -44.12 180.08 23.07
N GLU A 899 -45.35 179.55 23.20
CA GLU A 899 -46.53 180.35 23.56
C GLU A 899 -46.43 180.99 24.96
N ALA A 900 -45.81 180.28 25.92
CA ALA A 900 -45.56 180.84 27.26
C ALA A 900 -44.50 181.96 27.21
N ASP A 901 -43.49 181.82 26.36
CA ASP A 901 -42.42 182.81 26.15
C ASP A 901 -42.96 184.09 25.49
N GLU A 902 -43.87 183.99 24.50
CA GLU A 902 -44.56 185.14 23.92
C GLU A 902 -45.45 185.87 24.93
N ARG A 903 -46.21 185.12 25.75
CA ARG A 903 -47.05 185.67 26.83
C ARG A 903 -46.22 186.40 27.90
N TYR A 904 -44.97 185.98 28.13
CA TYR A 904 -44.05 186.67 29.03
C TYR A 904 -43.52 187.98 28.43
N ARG A 905 -43.17 187.99 27.14
CA ARG A 905 -42.59 189.16 26.44
C ARG A 905 -43.58 190.31 26.28
N ASN A 906 -44.86 190.01 26.08
CA ASN A 906 -45.90 191.00 25.75
C ASN A 906 -46.73 191.49 26.98
N ARG A 907 -46.15 191.44 28.18
CA ARG A 907 -46.85 191.80 29.43
C ARG A 907 -46.77 193.31 29.71
N GLU A 908 -47.92 193.93 30.00
CA GLU A 908 -48.01 195.35 30.37
C GLU A 908 -47.26 195.70 31.68
N SER A 909 -46.73 196.93 31.74
CA SER A 909 -46.07 197.50 32.93
C SER A 909 -47.02 197.62 34.12
N ARG A 910 -46.48 197.61 35.34
CA ARG A 910 -47.27 197.68 36.57
C ARG A 910 -47.63 199.12 36.91
N SER A 911 -48.69 199.32 37.69
CA SER A 911 -49.03 200.62 38.27
C SER A 911 -47.88 201.21 39.10
N GLU A 912 -47.17 200.33 39.82
CA GLU A 912 -45.95 200.60 40.58
C GLU A 912 -44.87 201.31 39.73
N ASP A 913 -44.68 200.86 38.48
CA ASP A 913 -43.69 201.42 37.55
C ASP A 913 -44.09 202.83 37.06
N LEU A 914 -45.40 203.08 36.89
CA LEU A 914 -45.96 204.34 36.39
C LEU A 914 -45.96 205.44 37.46
N GLU A 915 -46.22 205.10 38.72
CA GLU A 915 -46.09 206.02 39.86
C GLU A 915 -44.61 206.40 40.11
N LEU A 916 -43.68 205.46 39.91
CA LEU A 916 -42.25 205.74 39.96
C LEU A 916 -41.80 206.70 38.83
N ILE A 917 -42.29 206.52 37.61
CA ILE A 917 -41.98 207.42 36.47
C ILE A 917 -42.50 208.85 36.73
N THR A 918 -43.72 209.00 37.22
CA THR A 918 -44.33 210.33 37.44
C THR A 918 -43.69 211.07 38.63
N THR A 919 -43.34 210.38 39.72
CA THR A 919 -42.57 210.97 40.82
C THR A 919 -41.15 211.35 40.41
N LEU A 920 -40.46 210.54 39.61
CA LEU A 920 -39.15 210.90 39.03
C LEU A 920 -39.23 212.14 38.14
N GLN A 921 -40.28 212.28 37.31
CA GLN A 921 -40.48 213.47 36.48
C GLN A 921 -40.64 214.75 37.31
N GLN A 922 -41.45 214.72 38.38
CA GLN A 922 -41.58 215.86 39.30
C GLN A 922 -40.26 216.21 39.99
N THR A 923 -39.49 215.19 40.39
CA THR A 923 -38.16 215.37 41.00
C THR A 923 -37.18 216.04 40.03
N ILE A 924 -37.20 215.67 38.75
CA ILE A 924 -36.38 216.29 37.69
C ILE A 924 -36.74 217.76 37.50
N SER A 925 -38.04 218.12 37.47
CA SER A 925 -38.45 219.53 37.39
C SER A 925 -37.99 220.34 38.61
N SER A 926 -38.07 219.78 39.83
CA SER A 926 -37.55 220.43 41.03
C SER A 926 -36.04 220.68 40.96
N TYR A 927 -35.27 219.69 40.51
CA TYR A 927 -33.82 219.85 40.33
C TYR A 927 -33.47 220.87 39.23
N GLN A 928 -34.22 220.96 38.13
CA GLN A 928 -34.00 221.99 37.11
C GLN A 928 -34.23 223.41 37.65
N GLU A 929 -35.20 223.61 38.54
CA GLU A 929 -35.46 224.91 39.15
C GLU A 929 -34.40 225.28 40.20
N GLN A 930 -33.91 224.30 40.98
CA GLN A 930 -32.75 224.48 41.86
C GLN A 930 -31.46 224.80 41.07
N LEU A 931 -31.23 224.11 39.94
CA LEU A 931 -30.08 224.36 39.06
C LEU A 931 -30.07 225.79 38.52
N LYS A 932 -31.26 226.38 38.30
CA LYS A 932 -31.43 227.77 37.86
C LYS A 932 -31.02 228.76 38.96
N LYS A 933 -31.43 228.54 40.21
CA LYS A 933 -30.98 229.35 41.36
C LYS A 933 -29.46 229.28 41.55
N ILE A 934 -28.90 228.06 41.52
CA ILE A 934 -27.45 227.83 41.60
C ILE A 934 -26.70 228.51 40.44
N HIS A 935 -27.32 228.67 39.26
CA HIS A 935 -26.71 229.38 38.14
C HIS A 935 -26.60 230.90 38.39
N ASP A 936 -27.62 231.52 38.98
CA ASP A 936 -27.58 232.94 39.34
C ASP A 936 -26.67 233.21 40.55
N GLU A 937 -26.64 232.32 41.54
CA GLU A 937 -25.64 232.35 42.63
C GLU A 937 -24.21 232.19 42.10
N LYS A 938 -23.99 231.27 41.14
CA LYS A 938 -22.70 231.13 40.45
C LYS A 938 -22.31 232.40 39.68
N LYS A 939 -23.29 233.16 39.16
CA LYS A 939 -23.04 234.45 38.48
C LYS A 939 -22.60 235.54 39.46
N TYR A 940 -23.18 235.56 40.67
CA TYR A 940 -22.76 236.42 41.78
C TYR A 940 -21.36 236.05 42.28
N LEU A 941 -21.13 234.78 42.62
CA LEU A 941 -19.85 234.24 43.09
C LEU A 941 -18.72 234.43 42.05
N LYS A 942 -19.02 234.39 40.75
CA LYS A 942 -18.02 234.67 39.71
C LYS A 942 -17.51 236.12 39.75
N MET A 943 -18.33 237.08 40.17
CA MET A 943 -17.89 238.47 40.35
C MET A 943 -17.08 238.66 41.65
N GLU A 944 -17.38 237.88 42.69
CA GLU A 944 -16.59 237.83 43.93
C GLU A 944 -15.22 237.15 43.71
N LEU A 945 -15.17 236.11 42.86
CA LEU A 945 -13.93 235.42 42.46
C LEU A 945 -12.96 236.34 41.72
N VAL A 946 -13.43 237.19 40.81
CA VAL A 946 -12.57 238.19 40.12
C VAL A 946 -11.87 239.14 41.11
N ASN A 947 -12.45 239.38 42.28
CA ASN A 947 -11.84 240.17 43.35
C ASN A 947 -11.00 239.35 44.37
N ARG A 948 -10.99 238.01 44.30
CA ARG A 948 -10.11 237.14 45.11
C ARG A 948 -8.93 236.56 44.32
N GLU A 949 -9.12 236.31 43.02
CA GLU A 949 -8.13 235.68 42.13
C GLU A 949 -6.90 236.56 41.86
N THR A 950 -7.00 237.85 42.19
CA THR A 950 -5.88 238.81 42.26
C THR A 950 -4.84 238.50 43.33
N ASN A 951 -5.10 237.61 44.30
CA ASN A 951 -4.31 237.54 45.54
C ASN A 951 -3.77 236.16 45.97
N PHE A 952 -4.03 235.04 45.26
CA PHE A 952 -3.44 233.73 45.66
C PHE A 952 -3.09 232.73 44.53
N ASN A 953 -2.53 233.22 43.42
CA ASN A 953 -1.68 232.37 42.57
C ASN A 953 -0.35 232.06 43.29
N LYS A 954 0.01 230.77 43.54
CA LYS A 954 1.43 230.30 43.54
C LYS A 954 1.79 228.81 43.73
N VAL A 955 0.94 227.89 44.24
CA VAL A 955 1.44 226.61 44.82
C VAL A 955 0.88 225.32 44.17
N PHE A 956 1.60 224.83 43.15
CA PHE A 956 1.85 223.41 42.75
C PHE A 956 0.72 222.37 42.41
N THR A 957 0.51 222.22 41.10
CA THR A 957 0.66 220.98 40.26
C THR A 957 -0.02 219.61 40.55
N ASN A 958 -0.85 219.18 39.59
CA ASN A 958 -0.81 217.94 38.78
C ASN A 958 -0.74 216.50 39.38
N ALA A 959 -1.85 215.76 39.21
CA ALA A 959 -1.94 214.42 38.55
C ALA A 959 -1.29 213.17 39.24
N PRO A 960 -1.35 211.95 38.65
CA PRO A 960 -2.54 211.09 38.38
C PRO A 960 -2.40 209.63 38.92
N SER A 961 -3.40 208.73 38.76
CA SER A 961 -3.27 207.27 38.45
C SER A 961 -4.42 206.33 38.90
N SER A 962 -4.43 205.09 38.37
CA SER A 962 -4.93 203.82 38.95
C SER A 962 -6.46 203.58 39.07
N ASN A 963 -6.99 202.33 39.17
CA ASN A 963 -6.38 201.06 39.63
C ASN A 963 -6.98 199.76 39.00
N VAL A 964 -6.40 198.60 39.34
CA VAL A 964 -6.77 197.22 38.92
C VAL A 964 -6.96 196.29 40.16
N GLY A 965 -7.75 195.20 40.06
CA GLY A 965 -7.98 194.20 41.14
C GLY A 965 -8.30 192.78 40.63
N VAL A 966 -7.92 191.73 41.39
CA VAL A 966 -7.53 190.38 40.88
C VAL A 966 -7.81 189.24 41.90
N ILE A 967 -7.91 187.94 41.50
CA ILE A 967 -7.33 186.70 42.14
C ILE A 967 -7.76 185.35 41.45
N ASN A 968 -6.98 184.25 41.65
CA ASN A 968 -7.00 182.89 41.03
C ASN A 968 -6.26 181.87 41.98
N PRO A 969 -5.86 180.58 41.71
CA PRO A 969 -6.01 179.62 40.57
C PRO A 969 -6.25 178.09 40.98
N LEU A 970 -5.87 177.12 40.10
CA LEU A 970 -5.71 175.63 40.25
C LEU A 970 -6.96 174.71 40.04
N ALA A 971 -6.92 173.51 39.39
CA ALA A 971 -5.95 172.88 38.45
C ALA A 971 -6.45 171.59 37.68
N TYR A 972 -6.26 171.54 36.34
CA TYR A 972 -5.93 170.41 35.41
C TYR A 972 -6.83 169.18 34.99
N ASN A 973 -6.84 168.94 33.64
CA ASN A 973 -6.84 167.67 32.85
C ASN A 973 -8.08 166.73 32.69
N THR A 974 -8.40 166.06 31.53
CA THR A 974 -8.16 166.25 30.06
C THR A 974 -8.94 165.21 29.17
N LYS A 975 -9.38 165.60 27.94
CA LYS A 975 -9.57 164.77 26.68
C LYS A 975 -10.70 163.69 26.63
N PHE A 976 -11.23 163.14 25.50
CA PHE A 976 -11.47 163.45 24.04
C PHE A 976 -11.77 162.09 23.29
N VAL A 977 -12.49 161.86 22.16
CA VAL A 977 -13.23 162.58 21.07
C VAL A 977 -14.39 161.67 20.52
N PRO A 978 -15.56 162.18 20.03
CA PRO A 978 -16.59 161.41 19.29
C PRO A 978 -16.58 161.62 17.75
N ARG A 979 -17.19 160.74 16.90
CA ARG A 979 -17.85 161.05 15.58
C ARG A 979 -18.32 159.86 14.67
N ASN A 980 -19.43 160.10 13.94
CA ASN A 980 -19.72 159.85 12.50
C ASN A 980 -19.96 158.46 11.80
N SER A 981 -21.18 158.33 11.25
CA SER A 981 -21.60 158.26 9.81
C SER A 981 -21.27 157.09 8.85
N ASP A 982 -22.36 156.51 8.32
CA ASP A 982 -22.76 156.40 6.89
C ASP A 982 -22.12 155.45 5.84
N VAL A 983 -23.01 154.58 5.30
CA VAL A 983 -23.35 154.35 3.88
C VAL A 983 -22.33 153.72 2.89
N SER A 984 -22.68 152.50 2.47
CA SER A 984 -22.61 151.88 1.11
C SER A 984 -21.32 151.97 0.25
N GLY A 985 -20.78 150.81 -0.15
CA GLY A 985 -19.66 150.71 -1.10
C GLY A 985 -19.42 149.31 -1.69
N THR A 986 -19.90 149.08 -2.92
CA THR A 986 -19.79 147.88 -3.78
C THR A 986 -18.33 147.45 -4.06
N THR A 987 -18.04 146.20 -4.51
CA THR A 987 -16.78 145.96 -5.27
C THR A 987 -15.87 144.73 -5.02
N ARG A 988 -16.26 143.51 -5.43
CA ARG A 988 -15.44 142.31 -5.69
C ARG A 988 -13.88 142.39 -5.80
N LYS A 989 -13.24 141.37 -5.20
CA LYS A 989 -12.07 140.54 -5.67
C LYS A 989 -10.60 141.04 -5.58
N SER A 990 -9.91 140.45 -4.59
CA SER A 990 -8.62 139.72 -4.65
C SER A 990 -7.32 140.38 -5.17
N GLN A 991 -6.30 140.40 -4.30
CA GLN A 991 -5.13 139.50 -4.43
C GLN A 991 -4.35 139.36 -3.10
N SER A 992 -3.53 138.30 -3.01
CA SER A 992 -2.64 137.90 -1.90
C SER A 992 -1.20 138.45 -2.11
N PRO A 993 -0.30 138.59 -1.09
CA PRO A 993 0.41 137.43 -0.53
C PRO A 993 0.88 137.49 0.97
N ARG A 994 1.54 136.39 1.38
CA ARG A 994 2.32 136.10 2.61
C ARG A 994 3.74 136.78 2.55
N PRO A 995 4.65 136.76 3.58
CA PRO A 995 4.96 135.64 4.51
C PRO A 995 5.52 135.94 5.93
N SER A 996 5.98 134.85 6.61
CA SER A 996 6.96 134.75 7.75
C SER A 996 6.74 135.62 9.01
N LYS A 997 6.33 135.14 10.21
CA LYS A 997 6.36 133.84 10.93
C LYS A 997 7.67 133.51 11.70
N LEU A 998 7.49 133.08 12.96
CA LEU A 998 8.39 132.52 14.02
C LEU A 998 8.33 133.39 15.30
N GLU A 999 8.49 132.88 16.53
CA GLU A 999 9.03 131.58 16.99
C GLU A 999 8.35 131.06 18.30
N PRO A 1000 8.49 129.76 18.70
CA PRO A 1000 7.89 129.18 19.92
C PRO A 1000 8.93 128.59 20.92
N LEU A 1001 8.56 127.54 21.70
CA LEU A 1001 9.38 126.73 22.65
C LEU A 1001 9.56 127.35 24.06
N VAL A 1002 10.01 126.66 25.13
CA VAL A 1002 10.57 125.28 25.29
C VAL A 1002 10.12 124.66 26.63
N THR A 1003 9.91 123.32 26.69
CA THR A 1003 10.40 122.30 27.68
C THR A 1003 9.57 121.01 27.51
N ASN A 1004 9.99 120.01 26.73
CA ASN A 1004 11.05 118.99 26.93
C ASN A 1004 10.54 117.72 27.66
N GLY A 1005 10.65 116.50 27.10
CA GLY A 1005 11.15 116.14 25.76
C GLY A 1005 11.27 114.63 25.47
N GLU A 1006 12.06 114.31 24.43
CA GLU A 1006 12.57 113.00 23.96
C GLU A 1006 11.76 112.18 22.92
N ILE A 1007 12.50 111.60 21.94
CA ILE A 1007 12.06 111.00 20.66
C ILE A 1007 13.18 110.04 20.15
N PRO A 1008 12.90 108.95 19.40
CA PRO A 1008 13.46 108.88 18.04
C PRO A 1008 12.70 108.04 16.97
N HIS A 1009 12.47 108.67 15.80
CA HIS A 1009 12.82 108.21 14.43
C HIS A 1009 12.57 106.78 13.87
N ASP A 1010 11.65 106.74 12.90
CA ASP A 1010 11.84 106.37 11.46
C ASP A 1010 12.02 104.92 10.93
N LEU A 1011 11.82 104.86 9.60
CA LEU A 1011 12.14 103.83 8.59
C LEU A 1011 11.08 102.74 8.30
N ALA A 1012 11.26 102.07 7.16
CA ALA A 1012 10.20 101.50 6.32
C ALA A 1012 10.52 100.08 5.80
N LEU A 1013 9.63 99.58 4.93
CA LEU A 1013 9.71 98.37 4.08
C LEU A 1013 9.18 97.04 4.68
N ASN A 1014 8.23 96.47 3.94
CA ASN A 1014 7.92 95.04 3.77
C ASN A 1014 9.20 94.30 3.25
N PRO A 1015 9.50 92.99 3.49
CA PRO A 1015 8.51 91.90 3.51
C PRO A 1015 8.81 90.60 4.34
N ASN A 1016 7.88 89.64 4.25
CA ASN A 1016 8.04 88.16 4.27
C ASN A 1016 8.64 87.38 5.50
N LYS A 1017 7.93 86.26 5.80
CA LYS A 1017 8.32 84.97 6.43
C LYS A 1017 9.83 84.60 6.37
N PRO A 1018 10.39 83.79 7.32
CA PRO A 1018 9.89 82.41 7.56
C PRO A 1018 10.22 81.64 8.90
N LEU A 1019 9.87 80.34 8.92
CA LEU A 1019 10.42 79.18 9.67
C LEU A 1019 10.19 78.94 11.20
N LEU A 1020 9.27 77.99 11.47
CA LEU A 1020 9.42 76.69 12.18
C LEU A 1020 10.81 76.31 12.79
N PRO A 1021 10.86 75.56 13.94
CA PRO A 1021 10.77 74.08 13.84
C PRO A 1021 10.19 73.22 15.02
N LYS A 1022 9.43 72.19 14.62
CA LYS A 1022 9.41 70.76 15.08
C LYS A 1022 9.03 70.32 16.53
N ARG A 1023 7.96 69.50 16.58
CA ARG A 1023 7.82 68.18 17.28
C ARG A 1023 7.77 68.18 18.83
N PHE A 1024 7.15 67.22 19.54
CA PHE A 1024 6.53 65.91 19.19
C PHE A 1024 5.32 65.60 20.12
N ILE A 1025 4.40 64.73 19.66
CA ILE A 1025 3.63 63.70 20.40
C ILE A 1025 3.10 64.06 21.82
N LYS A 1026 1.77 64.10 21.96
CA LYS A 1026 0.98 62.88 22.17
C LYS A 1026 -0.41 62.99 21.54
#